data_AF-A0A7U7G7Z4-F1
#
_entry.id   AF-A0A7U7G7Z4-F1
#
_cell.length_a   1.000
_cell.length_b   1.000
_cell.length_c   1.000
_cell.angle_alpha   90.00
_cell.angle_beta   90.00
_cell.angle_gamma   90.00
#
_symmetry.space_group_name_H-M   'P 1'
#
loop_
_entity.id
_entity.type
_entity.pdbx_description
1 polymer ?
#
loop_
_entity_poly.entity_id
_entity_poly.type
_entity_poly.pdbx_seq_one_letter_code
_entity_poly.pdbx_strand_id
1 'polypeptide(L)'
;MTHVPDDPADQLPDLSLGLLFDPAAEIEVRDTLLPLLADRPAQVVSYRLNTLPDWPAGMTVLTYLNDDQFAELAPEAVARQWIIGLLPHPGLNQARRCFGVAPRLEHALDDALNGAKEGRVDLLYANSRPVFNSVVIGEMFSLSGGGQSPGFRTRLQRFLSILRSGFGIQQLHPYTLTTGKDKSLVTVALGIVIVKKGHASLLFRWIIDDSGGNDGMLHALILAPRSRMEILRFLLAALILGGQREKLPPFVGHIKTAALTVTSSRPLDYSQDGAWISARQLELTVAPKTLRLLPGRRLDLQEGSPQAKEIYKVQGLPVGESRTALDSQPLPWLHRASTEEFKDLYLALRDNAHPSSAYLTLMVLSTLLACLGLFANSAPVIIGAMILAPLMAPIISLAMAVVRQDGNLLADSLKTLILGLLLALSCAAAMTWVIPLHSVTSEIAARLNPTLLDLGIALVSGVVGAYAHAREEIARSLAGVAIAVALVPPLAVAGIGLGWGEWMVFRNSFLLFLTNLFGILLAGNLTFLLLGFGPFRLAQRGLLTALALVGVVSVPLSVGFTRMVEQNAIVRALEGQEIAGVILREAALLPGDRLHLSIRLLSPTTLDRADVERVKRAIESRLGRPVTLEATIVVIL
;
A
#
# COMPACT_ATOMS: atom_id res chain seq x y z
N MET A 1 89.28 -46.56 -1.27
CA MET A 1 88.04 -46.61 -2.05
C MET A 1 86.95 -46.00 -1.19
N THR A 2 86.55 -44.79 -1.58
CA THR A 2 85.63 -43.87 -0.92
C THR A 2 84.19 -44.36 -1.05
N HIS A 3 83.52 -44.62 0.08
CA HIS A 3 82.06 -44.66 0.15
C HIS A 3 81.59 -43.27 0.58
N VAL A 4 80.96 -42.57 -0.37
CA VAL A 4 80.21 -41.32 -0.12
C VAL A 4 78.85 -41.74 0.44
N PRO A 5 78.37 -41.20 1.57
CA PRO A 5 76.97 -41.30 1.96
C PRO A 5 76.15 -40.21 1.25
N ASP A 6 75.01 -40.62 0.72
CA ASP A 6 74.00 -39.77 0.10
C ASP A 6 73.44 -38.72 1.08
N ASP A 7 73.21 -37.55 0.51
CA ASP A 7 72.61 -36.33 1.06
C ASP A 7 71.17 -36.60 1.58
N PRO A 8 70.77 -36.14 2.78
CA PRO A 8 69.39 -36.26 3.23
C PRO A 8 68.51 -35.26 2.47
N ALA A 9 67.71 -35.79 1.54
CA ALA A 9 66.61 -35.05 0.94
C ALA A 9 65.63 -34.58 2.03
N ASP A 10 65.35 -33.29 2.00
CA ASP A 10 64.38 -32.53 2.80
C ASP A 10 63.08 -33.30 3.10
N GLN A 11 62.88 -33.67 4.36
CA GLN A 11 61.55 -33.90 4.92
C GLN A 11 60.94 -32.53 5.26
N LEU A 12 60.17 -31.96 4.34
CA LEU A 12 59.31 -30.82 4.62
C LEU A 12 58.36 -31.19 5.78
N PRO A 13 58.25 -30.33 6.83
CA PRO A 13 57.34 -30.60 7.94
C PRO A 13 55.90 -30.73 7.42
N ASP A 14 55.14 -31.64 8.04
CA ASP A 14 53.75 -31.93 7.73
C ASP A 14 52.85 -30.75 8.16
N LEU A 15 52.92 -29.66 7.38
CA LEU A 15 52.21 -28.41 7.64
C LEU A 15 50.76 -28.56 7.19
N SER A 16 49.82 -28.61 8.15
CA SER A 16 48.38 -28.75 7.91
C SER A 16 47.67 -27.43 7.52
N LEU A 17 48.43 -26.33 7.40
CA LEU A 17 47.94 -24.98 7.16
C LEU A 17 48.63 -24.33 5.96
N GLY A 18 47.85 -23.82 5.01
CA GLY A 18 48.31 -23.04 3.86
C GLY A 18 47.82 -21.60 3.94
N LEU A 19 48.60 -20.65 3.41
CA LEU A 19 48.23 -19.25 3.29
C LEU A 19 48.37 -18.81 1.82
N LEU A 20 47.24 -18.45 1.20
CA LEU A 20 47.20 -17.81 -0.12
C LEU A 20 46.98 -16.31 0.05
N PHE A 21 47.86 -15.51 -0.53
CA PHE A 21 47.76 -14.05 -0.42
C PHE A 21 47.89 -13.34 -1.77
N ASP A 22 47.29 -12.15 -1.85
CA ASP A 22 47.38 -11.28 -3.03
C ASP A 22 48.85 -10.86 -3.24
N PRO A 23 49.48 -11.14 -4.40
CA PRO A 23 50.85 -10.72 -4.68
C PRO A 23 51.09 -9.23 -4.46
N ALA A 24 50.06 -8.38 -4.64
CA ALA A 24 50.17 -6.95 -4.39
C ALA A 24 50.29 -6.58 -2.90
N ALA A 25 49.91 -7.48 -1.99
CA ALA A 25 49.92 -7.29 -0.55
C ALA A 25 51.10 -7.99 0.16
N GLU A 26 52.14 -8.38 -0.58
CA GLU A 26 53.28 -9.15 -0.05
C GLU A 26 53.96 -8.48 1.16
N ILE A 27 54.15 -7.16 1.12
CA ILE A 27 54.76 -6.39 2.20
C ILE A 27 53.88 -6.45 3.46
N GLU A 28 52.57 -6.21 3.31
CA GLU A 28 51.63 -6.21 4.43
C GLU A 28 51.52 -7.60 5.07
N VAL A 29 51.50 -8.65 4.24
CA VAL A 29 51.46 -10.04 4.71
C VAL A 29 52.73 -10.37 5.49
N ARG A 30 53.91 -10.03 4.96
CA ARG A 30 55.18 -10.31 5.63
C ARG A 30 55.33 -9.58 6.96
N ASP A 31 54.95 -8.30 6.99
CA ASP A 31 55.24 -7.44 8.14
C ASP A 31 54.13 -7.51 9.22
N THR A 32 52.91 -7.94 8.86
CA THR A 32 51.74 -7.96 9.78
C THR A 32 51.14 -9.34 9.97
N LEU A 33 50.91 -10.10 8.90
CA LEU A 33 50.18 -11.38 8.97
C LEU A 33 51.08 -12.55 9.40
N LEU A 34 52.31 -12.65 8.87
CA LEU A 34 53.24 -13.73 9.22
C LEU A 34 53.68 -13.70 10.69
N PRO A 35 53.95 -12.54 11.32
CA PRO A 35 54.24 -12.50 12.76
C PRO A 35 53.09 -13.03 13.63
N LEU A 36 51.84 -12.81 13.21
CA LEU A 36 50.65 -13.33 13.90
C LEU A 36 50.46 -14.85 13.73
N LEU A 37 51.15 -15.47 12.78
CA LEU A 37 51.16 -16.91 12.52
C LEU A 37 52.42 -17.60 13.07
N ALA A 38 53.28 -16.90 13.83
CA ALA A 38 54.54 -17.45 14.33
C ALA A 38 54.37 -18.77 15.12
N ASP A 39 53.25 -18.90 15.85
CA ASP A 39 52.93 -20.09 16.65
C ASP A 39 52.37 -21.27 15.83
N ARG A 40 52.06 -21.07 14.54
CA ARG A 40 51.52 -22.09 13.63
C ARG A 40 52.15 -21.94 12.24
N PRO A 41 53.25 -22.65 11.93
CA PRO A 41 53.89 -22.54 10.63
C PRO A 41 52.90 -22.90 9.53
N ALA A 42 52.85 -22.08 8.48
CA ALA A 42 51.95 -22.23 7.35
C ALA A 42 52.75 -22.24 6.04
N GLN A 43 52.27 -22.96 5.03
CA GLN A 43 52.83 -22.88 3.68
C GLN A 43 52.33 -21.61 3.00
N VAL A 44 53.20 -20.61 2.86
CA VAL A 44 52.87 -19.28 2.34
C VAL A 44 53.13 -19.23 0.84
N VAL A 45 52.07 -19.01 0.05
CA VAL A 45 52.15 -19.00 -1.42
C VAL A 45 51.41 -17.78 -1.98
N SER A 46 52.06 -17.07 -2.90
CA SER A 46 51.43 -15.95 -3.62
C SER A 46 50.36 -16.48 -4.59
N TYR A 47 49.16 -15.94 -4.53
CA TYR A 47 48.04 -16.42 -5.35
C TYR A 47 48.23 -16.09 -6.84
N ARG A 48 48.12 -17.13 -7.68
CA ARG A 48 48.04 -17.05 -9.15
C ARG A 48 47.16 -18.19 -9.64
N LEU A 49 46.07 -17.87 -10.33
CA LEU A 49 45.05 -18.85 -10.75
C LEU A 49 45.63 -20.05 -11.51
N ASN A 50 46.57 -19.81 -12.42
CA ASN A 50 47.15 -20.87 -13.27
C ASN A 50 48.25 -21.69 -12.57
N THR A 51 48.67 -21.30 -11.37
CA THR A 51 49.77 -21.96 -10.64
C THR A 51 49.40 -22.10 -9.16
N LEU A 52 48.31 -22.83 -8.89
CA LEU A 52 47.89 -23.16 -7.54
C LEU A 52 48.75 -24.28 -6.95
N PRO A 53 49.09 -24.22 -5.64
CA PRO A 53 49.87 -25.27 -4.99
C PRO A 53 49.10 -26.60 -4.93
N ASP A 54 49.80 -27.72 -5.04
CA ASP A 54 49.23 -29.07 -5.00
C ASP A 54 49.10 -29.57 -3.55
N TRP A 55 48.21 -28.93 -2.81
CA TRP A 55 47.93 -29.23 -1.41
C TRP A 55 46.90 -30.36 -1.24
N PRO A 56 47.04 -31.22 -0.23
CA PRO A 56 46.15 -32.36 -0.01
C PRO A 56 44.70 -31.92 0.27
N ALA A 57 43.76 -32.80 -0.08
CA ALA A 57 42.34 -32.59 0.20
C ALA A 57 42.09 -32.45 1.71
N GLY A 58 41.25 -31.48 2.11
CA GLY A 58 40.96 -31.19 3.51
C GLY A 58 42.00 -30.33 4.25
N MET A 59 43.06 -29.87 3.57
CA MET A 59 43.97 -28.86 4.14
C MET A 59 43.23 -27.56 4.45
N THR A 60 43.59 -26.91 5.56
CA THR A 60 43.07 -25.58 5.90
C THR A 60 43.87 -24.54 5.14
N VAL A 61 43.17 -23.72 4.35
CA VAL A 61 43.76 -22.69 3.51
C VAL A 61 43.22 -21.33 3.92
N LEU A 62 44.08 -20.53 4.54
CA LEU A 62 43.81 -19.13 4.83
C LEU A 62 43.97 -18.29 3.56
N THR A 63 43.05 -17.37 3.31
CA THR A 63 43.05 -16.52 2.12
C THR A 63 43.06 -15.05 2.48
N TYR A 64 44.06 -14.32 1.99
CA TYR A 64 44.16 -12.86 2.05
C TYR A 64 44.11 -12.30 0.62
N LEU A 65 42.92 -12.34 0.03
CA LEU A 65 42.64 -12.05 -1.38
C LEU A 65 41.54 -11.01 -1.53
N ASN A 66 41.47 -10.32 -2.66
CA ASN A 66 40.33 -9.46 -2.98
C ASN A 66 39.10 -10.27 -3.47
N ASP A 67 37.93 -9.62 -3.61
CA ASP A 67 36.68 -10.29 -4.02
C ASP A 67 36.78 -10.98 -5.39
N ASP A 68 37.53 -10.42 -6.35
CA ASP A 68 37.70 -10.99 -7.70
C ASP A 68 38.56 -12.27 -7.66
N GLN A 69 39.73 -12.19 -7.03
CA GLN A 69 40.63 -13.33 -6.83
C GLN A 69 39.96 -14.45 -6.04
N PHE A 70 39.18 -14.11 -5.00
CA PHE A 70 38.45 -15.11 -4.25
C PHE A 70 37.32 -15.75 -5.07
N ALA A 71 36.66 -14.98 -5.95
CA ALA A 71 35.66 -15.53 -6.87
C ALA A 71 36.27 -16.56 -7.84
N GLU A 72 37.51 -16.35 -8.27
CA GLU A 72 38.25 -17.31 -9.11
C GLU A 72 38.75 -18.52 -8.33
N LEU A 73 39.17 -18.34 -7.06
CA LEU A 73 39.64 -19.43 -6.20
C LEU A 73 38.51 -20.33 -5.69
N ALA A 74 37.32 -19.81 -5.42
CA ALA A 74 36.26 -20.58 -4.74
C ALA A 74 35.86 -21.88 -5.48
N PRO A 75 35.66 -21.90 -6.81
CA PRO A 75 35.39 -23.14 -7.54
C PRO A 75 36.54 -24.17 -7.43
N GLU A 76 37.79 -23.71 -7.52
CA GLU A 76 38.98 -24.55 -7.38
C GLU A 76 39.11 -25.14 -5.97
N ALA A 77 38.82 -24.34 -4.94
CA ALA A 77 38.81 -24.79 -3.56
C ALA A 77 37.75 -25.89 -3.32
N VAL A 78 36.58 -25.78 -3.96
CA VAL A 78 35.54 -26.82 -3.94
C VAL A 78 36.02 -28.09 -4.64
N ALA A 79 36.63 -27.98 -5.82
CA ALA A 79 37.15 -29.12 -6.57
C ALA A 79 38.23 -29.87 -5.77
N ARG A 80 39.12 -29.14 -5.09
CA ARG A 80 40.22 -29.69 -4.27
C ARG A 80 39.81 -30.05 -2.83
N GLN A 81 38.55 -29.79 -2.44
CA GLN A 81 38.02 -30.06 -1.10
C GLN A 81 38.80 -29.37 0.04
N TRP A 82 39.36 -28.19 -0.23
CA TRP A 82 40.06 -27.37 0.76
C TRP A 82 39.10 -26.72 1.76
N ILE A 83 39.56 -26.53 3.01
CA ILE A 83 38.82 -25.82 4.06
C ILE A 83 39.28 -24.36 4.06
N ILE A 84 38.42 -23.44 3.61
CA ILE A 84 38.80 -22.05 3.41
C ILE A 84 38.58 -21.22 4.69
N GLY A 85 39.60 -20.47 5.11
CA GLY A 85 39.49 -19.40 6.11
C GLY A 85 39.74 -18.03 5.49
N LEU A 86 38.76 -17.14 5.52
CA LEU A 86 38.86 -15.82 4.90
C LEU A 86 39.44 -14.78 5.87
N LEU A 87 40.48 -14.07 5.43
CA LEU A 87 41.09 -12.96 6.15
C LEU A 87 40.68 -11.60 5.51
N PRO A 88 40.57 -10.52 6.31
CA PRO A 88 40.04 -9.24 5.84
C PRO A 88 41.05 -8.45 5.00
N HIS A 89 41.14 -8.76 3.71
CA HIS A 89 41.85 -7.93 2.73
C HIS A 89 41.04 -6.64 2.43
N PRO A 90 41.68 -5.47 2.18
CA PRO A 90 40.98 -4.21 1.87
C PRO A 90 40.02 -4.30 0.67
N GLY A 91 40.36 -5.15 -0.31
CA GLY A 91 39.54 -5.45 -1.49
C GLY A 91 38.49 -6.57 -1.30
N LEU A 92 38.40 -7.19 -0.11
CA LEU A 92 37.42 -8.24 0.20
C LEU A 92 36.21 -7.62 0.91
N ASN A 93 35.33 -6.98 0.15
CA ASN A 93 34.18 -6.28 0.70
C ASN A 93 32.91 -7.14 0.70
N GLN A 94 32.66 -7.86 -0.38
CA GLN A 94 31.43 -8.61 -0.62
C GLN A 94 31.50 -9.97 0.06
N ALA A 95 32.56 -10.75 -0.18
CA ALA A 95 32.75 -12.05 0.44
C ALA A 95 32.88 -11.93 1.97
N ARG A 96 33.58 -10.90 2.47
CA ARG A 96 33.68 -10.62 3.91
C ARG A 96 32.31 -10.43 4.57
N ARG A 97 31.38 -9.76 3.89
CA ARG A 97 29.99 -9.58 4.36
C ARG A 97 29.18 -10.87 4.25
N CYS A 98 29.33 -11.59 3.12
CA CYS A 98 28.65 -12.87 2.87
C CYS A 98 28.98 -13.90 3.94
N PHE A 99 30.26 -14.01 4.30
CA PHE A 99 30.79 -15.04 5.21
C PHE A 99 31.02 -14.55 6.63
N GLY A 100 30.57 -13.34 6.98
CA GLY A 100 30.56 -12.84 8.35
C GLY A 100 31.95 -12.55 8.96
N VAL A 101 32.96 -12.34 8.13
CA VAL A 101 34.35 -12.16 8.53
C VAL A 101 34.56 -10.80 9.22
N ALA A 102 35.28 -10.81 10.34
CA ALA A 102 35.57 -9.61 11.11
C ALA A 102 36.44 -8.63 10.28
N PRO A 103 36.23 -7.30 10.40
CA PRO A 103 37.03 -6.33 9.66
C PRO A 103 38.45 -6.16 10.21
N ARG A 104 38.74 -6.65 11.43
CA ARG A 104 40.08 -6.61 12.04
C ARG A 104 40.75 -7.96 11.83
N LEU A 105 42.02 -7.93 11.39
CA LEU A 105 42.80 -9.12 11.04
C LEU A 105 42.91 -10.11 12.20
N GLU A 106 43.29 -9.65 13.39
CA GLU A 106 43.44 -10.46 14.60
C GLU A 106 42.17 -11.25 14.94
N HIS A 107 41.01 -10.60 14.86
CA HIS A 107 39.72 -11.22 15.12
C HIS A 107 39.33 -12.25 14.05
N ALA A 108 39.60 -11.96 12.79
CA ALA A 108 39.32 -12.91 11.71
C ALA A 108 40.26 -14.14 11.77
N LEU A 109 41.51 -13.93 12.18
CA LEU A 109 42.48 -14.99 12.37
C LEU A 109 42.10 -15.89 13.55
N ASP A 110 41.69 -15.29 14.66
CA ASP A 110 41.16 -16.02 15.83
C ASP A 110 39.91 -16.83 15.47
N ASP A 111 38.99 -16.26 14.68
CA ASP A 111 37.82 -16.97 14.17
C ASP A 111 38.26 -18.20 13.34
N ALA A 112 39.21 -18.03 12.41
CA ALA A 112 39.67 -19.10 11.53
C ALA A 112 40.48 -20.19 12.25
N LEU A 113 41.29 -19.84 13.26
CA LEU A 113 42.25 -20.75 13.87
C LEU A 113 41.78 -21.39 15.18
N ASN A 114 40.95 -20.68 15.96
CA ASN A 114 40.57 -21.07 17.32
C ASN A 114 39.06 -21.16 17.52
N GLY A 115 38.29 -20.32 16.81
CA GLY A 115 36.86 -20.12 17.08
C GLY A 115 35.88 -20.94 16.24
N ALA A 116 36.22 -21.29 15.01
CA ALA A 116 35.25 -21.80 14.04
C ALA A 116 35.23 -23.33 13.91
N LYS A 117 34.03 -23.93 14.02
CA LYS A 117 33.78 -25.29 13.51
C LYS A 117 33.65 -25.23 12.00
N GLU A 118 34.22 -26.22 11.30
CA GLU A 118 34.05 -26.37 9.85
C GLU A 118 32.56 -26.35 9.49
N GLY A 119 32.18 -25.42 8.61
CA GLY A 119 30.84 -25.31 8.05
C GLY A 119 30.85 -25.60 6.56
N ARG A 120 29.75 -26.15 6.05
CA ARG A 120 29.50 -26.24 4.61
C ARG A 120 28.50 -25.19 4.19
N VAL A 121 28.85 -24.38 3.21
CA VAL A 121 28.03 -23.25 2.75
C VAL A 121 27.64 -23.37 1.29
N ASP A 122 26.42 -22.92 1.00
CA ASP A 122 25.91 -22.79 -0.36
C ASP A 122 26.65 -21.70 -1.13
N LEU A 123 26.95 -21.98 -2.40
CA LEU A 123 27.46 -21.02 -3.37
C LEU A 123 26.41 -20.74 -4.45
N LEU A 124 26.12 -19.45 -4.65
CA LEU A 124 25.30 -18.98 -5.77
C LEU A 124 26.24 -18.65 -6.93
N TYR A 125 25.94 -19.16 -8.12
CA TYR A 125 26.65 -18.87 -9.35
C TYR A 125 25.77 -18.04 -10.28
N ALA A 126 26.38 -17.09 -10.98
CA ALA A 126 25.84 -16.38 -12.13
C ALA A 126 26.77 -16.65 -13.32
N ASN A 127 26.28 -17.33 -14.37
CA ASN A 127 27.07 -17.70 -15.55
C ASN A 127 28.46 -18.29 -15.20
N SER A 128 28.48 -19.25 -14.27
CA SER A 128 29.67 -19.94 -13.74
C SER A 128 30.60 -19.13 -12.81
N ARG A 129 30.29 -17.85 -12.53
CA ARG A 129 31.05 -17.04 -11.56
C ARG A 129 30.29 -16.95 -10.23
N PRO A 130 30.93 -17.14 -9.07
CA PRO A 130 30.23 -17.05 -7.79
C PRO A 130 29.75 -15.62 -7.50
N VAL A 131 28.65 -15.52 -6.75
CA VAL A 131 27.99 -14.29 -6.32
C VAL A 131 27.98 -14.26 -4.79
N PHE A 132 28.52 -13.19 -4.21
CA PHE A 132 28.65 -13.06 -2.75
C PHE A 132 27.58 -12.17 -2.12
N ASN A 133 27.07 -11.17 -2.84
CA ASN A 133 26.11 -10.21 -2.32
C ASN A 133 24.78 -10.27 -3.06
N SER A 134 24.76 -9.84 -4.32
CA SER A 134 23.52 -9.73 -5.09
C SER A 134 23.76 -9.60 -6.58
N VAL A 135 22.81 -10.12 -7.36
CA VAL A 135 22.65 -9.81 -8.78
C VAL A 135 21.46 -8.88 -8.95
N VAL A 136 21.66 -7.73 -9.61
CA VAL A 136 20.62 -6.74 -9.87
C VAL A 136 20.48 -6.53 -11.37
N ILE A 137 19.29 -6.74 -11.91
CA ILE A 137 18.95 -6.52 -13.33
C ILE A 137 18.13 -5.24 -13.44
N GLY A 138 18.50 -4.36 -14.37
CA GLY A 138 17.78 -3.12 -14.68
C GLY A 138 18.01 -1.96 -13.70
N GLU A 139 17.25 -0.89 -13.89
CA GLU A 139 17.35 0.33 -13.08
C GLU A 139 16.54 0.20 -11.78
N MET A 140 17.18 -0.33 -10.74
CA MET A 140 16.63 -0.26 -9.40
C MET A 140 17.11 1.00 -8.68
N PHE A 141 16.21 1.61 -7.92
CA PHE A 141 16.59 2.57 -6.88
C PHE A 141 17.66 1.91 -6.03
N SER A 142 18.90 2.41 -6.09
CA SER A 142 20.05 1.77 -5.46
C SER A 142 19.89 1.79 -3.94
N LEU A 143 19.25 0.76 -3.41
CA LEU A 143 18.99 0.55 -1.98
C LEU A 143 20.16 -0.17 -1.30
N SER A 144 21.37 0.05 -1.80
CA SER A 144 22.62 -0.40 -1.18
C SER A 144 22.89 0.46 0.06
N GLY A 145 22.69 -0.11 1.25
CA GLY A 145 22.91 0.58 2.52
C GLY A 145 23.03 -0.41 3.66
N GLY A 146 24.25 -0.57 4.18
CA GLY A 146 24.62 -1.62 5.12
C GLY A 146 24.01 -1.52 6.52
N GLY A 147 23.90 -2.70 7.14
CA GLY A 147 24.03 -2.96 8.58
C GLY A 147 22.96 -2.45 9.53
N GLN A 148 22.64 -1.16 9.52
CA GLN A 148 21.80 -0.54 10.56
C GLN A 148 20.48 -0.01 10.00
N SER A 149 19.41 -0.15 10.79
CA SER A 149 18.12 0.47 10.47
C SER A 149 18.30 1.99 10.36
N PRO A 150 18.14 2.58 9.16
CA PRO A 150 18.35 4.01 8.99
C PRO A 150 17.33 4.79 9.83
N GLY A 151 17.77 5.85 10.51
CA GLY A 151 16.89 6.77 11.22
C GLY A 151 15.93 7.50 10.26
N PHE A 152 14.84 8.06 10.79
CA PHE A 152 13.80 8.72 10.00
C PHE A 152 14.35 9.81 9.06
N ARG A 153 15.31 10.63 9.52
CA ARG A 153 15.94 11.67 8.69
C ARG A 153 16.65 11.09 7.47
N THR A 154 17.37 9.98 7.62
CA THR A 154 18.05 9.29 6.52
C THR A 154 17.04 8.64 5.56
N ARG A 155 15.93 8.10 6.09
CA ARG A 155 14.82 7.59 5.26
C ARG A 155 14.16 8.71 4.45
N LEU A 156 13.94 9.88 5.07
CA LEU A 156 13.35 11.05 4.42
C LEU A 156 14.28 11.63 3.34
N GLN A 157 15.58 11.74 3.62
CA GLN A 157 16.58 12.16 2.62
C GLN A 157 16.63 11.20 1.44
N ARG A 158 16.58 9.88 1.68
CA ARG A 158 16.49 8.87 0.61
C ARG A 158 15.19 8.96 -0.17
N PHE A 159 14.05 9.11 0.50
CA PHE A 159 12.75 9.33 -0.13
C PHE A 159 12.78 10.55 -1.06
N LEU A 160 13.31 11.67 -0.58
CA LEU A 160 13.46 12.90 -1.36
C LEU A 160 14.46 12.76 -2.50
N SER A 161 15.56 12.01 -2.29
CA SER A 161 16.53 11.70 -3.34
C SER A 161 15.89 10.87 -4.45
N ILE A 162 15.15 9.81 -4.10
CA ILE A 162 14.44 8.96 -5.05
C ILE A 162 13.36 9.76 -5.81
N LEU A 163 12.63 10.62 -5.11
CA LEU A 163 11.67 11.55 -5.73
C LEU A 163 12.31 12.50 -6.73
N ARG A 164 13.52 13.00 -6.43
CA ARG A 164 14.27 13.92 -7.31
C ARG A 164 14.99 13.21 -8.45
N SER A 165 15.49 11.99 -8.24
CA SER A 165 16.34 11.28 -9.22
C SER A 165 15.58 10.30 -10.12
N GLY A 166 14.40 9.80 -9.71
CA GLY A 166 13.80 8.61 -10.32
C GLY A 166 12.34 8.72 -10.79
N PHE A 167 11.74 9.93 -10.81
CA PHE A 167 10.39 10.12 -11.40
C PHE A 167 10.41 10.36 -12.93
N GLY A 168 11.60 10.42 -13.53
CA GLY A 168 11.79 10.49 -14.99
C GLY A 168 11.75 9.10 -15.63
N ILE A 169 10.75 8.87 -16.47
CA ILE A 169 10.60 7.79 -17.48
C ILE A 169 11.15 6.41 -17.04
N GLN A 170 10.52 5.80 -16.04
CA GLN A 170 10.70 4.37 -15.75
C GLN A 170 9.96 3.54 -16.80
N GLN A 171 10.73 2.89 -17.68
CA GLN A 171 10.23 1.93 -18.65
C GLN A 171 10.33 0.53 -18.05
N LEU A 172 9.30 -0.28 -18.26
CA LEU A 172 9.35 -1.70 -17.92
C LEU A 172 9.92 -2.45 -19.12
N HIS A 173 10.81 -3.40 -18.85
CA HIS A 173 11.41 -4.24 -19.87
C HIS A 173 10.88 -5.67 -19.80
N PRO A 174 10.71 -6.35 -20.94
CA PRO A 174 10.24 -7.72 -20.96
C PRO A 174 11.34 -8.69 -20.50
N TYR A 175 10.96 -9.58 -19.58
CA TYR A 175 11.80 -10.67 -19.10
C TYR A 175 11.02 -12.00 -19.16
N THR A 176 11.77 -13.07 -19.39
CA THR A 176 11.30 -14.44 -19.23
C THR A 176 12.14 -15.08 -18.15
N LEU A 177 11.49 -15.50 -17.05
CA LEU A 177 12.13 -16.16 -15.93
C LEU A 177 11.70 -17.63 -15.89
N THR A 178 12.65 -18.56 -15.86
CA THR A 178 12.38 -20.00 -15.77
C THR A 178 13.03 -20.56 -14.50
N THR A 179 12.24 -21.20 -13.63
CA THR A 179 12.76 -21.82 -12.40
C THR A 179 13.33 -23.23 -12.67
N GLY A 180 14.07 -23.77 -11.72
CA GLY A 180 14.64 -25.13 -11.81
C GLY A 180 13.62 -26.27 -11.87
N LYS A 181 12.32 -25.99 -11.72
CA LYS A 181 11.20 -26.93 -11.95
C LYS A 181 10.38 -26.60 -13.20
N ASP A 182 11.02 -25.95 -14.18
CA ASP A 182 10.45 -25.57 -15.48
C ASP A 182 9.19 -24.68 -15.41
N LYS A 183 8.99 -23.95 -14.30
CA LYS A 183 7.94 -22.92 -14.25
C LYS A 183 8.46 -21.67 -14.94
N SER A 184 7.78 -21.25 -16.01
CA SER A 184 8.10 -20.03 -16.74
C SER A 184 7.17 -18.87 -16.37
N LEU A 185 7.77 -17.69 -16.22
CA LEU A 185 7.09 -16.42 -16.04
C LEU A 185 7.51 -15.47 -17.15
N VAL A 186 6.55 -15.05 -17.97
CA VAL A 186 6.75 -14.06 -19.02
C VAL A 186 6.12 -12.75 -18.56
N THR A 187 6.93 -11.79 -18.12
CA THR A 187 6.45 -10.54 -17.49
C THR A 187 7.25 -9.32 -17.95
N VAL A 188 6.83 -8.12 -17.56
CA VAL A 188 7.60 -6.88 -17.72
C VAL A 188 7.96 -6.37 -16.33
N ALA A 189 9.21 -5.96 -16.12
CA ALA A 189 9.68 -5.50 -14.82
C ALA A 189 10.56 -4.26 -14.95
N LEU A 190 10.60 -3.46 -13.89
CA LEU A 190 11.52 -2.34 -13.74
C LEU A 190 12.93 -2.87 -13.44
N GLY A 191 12.97 -3.91 -12.62
CA GLY A 191 14.19 -4.66 -12.37
C GLY A 191 13.91 -5.95 -11.60
N ILE A 192 14.94 -6.77 -11.49
CA ILE A 192 14.93 -8.01 -10.71
C ILE A 192 16.14 -8.00 -9.77
N VAL A 193 15.95 -8.29 -8.49
CA VAL A 193 17.06 -8.52 -7.55
C VAL A 193 17.08 -9.98 -7.17
N ILE A 194 18.24 -10.61 -7.33
CA ILE A 194 18.52 -11.95 -6.84
C ILE A 194 19.55 -11.89 -5.71
N VAL A 195 19.25 -12.56 -4.61
CA VAL A 195 20.15 -12.71 -3.47
C VAL A 195 20.15 -14.16 -3.00
N LYS A 196 21.28 -14.58 -2.42
CA LYS A 196 21.36 -15.82 -1.65
C LYS A 196 20.69 -15.66 -0.27
N LYS A 197 20.86 -14.49 0.37
CA LYS A 197 20.36 -14.21 1.73
C LYS A 197 19.44 -13.00 1.75
N GLY A 198 18.29 -13.11 2.41
CA GLY A 198 17.29 -12.02 2.57
C GLY A 198 17.79 -10.77 3.33
N HIS A 199 18.99 -10.79 3.89
CA HIS A 199 19.58 -9.64 4.59
C HIS A 199 20.51 -8.76 3.72
N ALA A 200 20.76 -9.12 2.46
CA ALA A 200 21.69 -8.41 1.60
C ALA A 200 21.20 -7.02 1.13
N SER A 201 19.88 -6.79 1.10
CA SER A 201 19.27 -5.53 0.64
C SER A 201 18.15 -5.06 1.57
N LEU A 202 18.01 -3.75 1.74
CA LEU A 202 16.96 -3.13 2.57
C LEU A 202 15.54 -3.51 2.10
N LEU A 203 15.35 -3.74 0.79
CA LEU A 203 14.09 -4.22 0.24
C LEU A 203 13.74 -5.62 0.74
N PHE A 204 14.74 -6.51 0.83
CA PHE A 204 14.53 -7.87 1.30
C PHE A 204 14.25 -7.93 2.80
N ARG A 205 14.95 -7.11 3.61
CA ARG A 205 14.67 -6.99 5.05
C ARG A 205 13.24 -6.56 5.37
N TRP A 206 12.56 -5.90 4.44
CA TRP A 206 11.18 -5.45 4.60
C TRP A 206 10.13 -6.45 4.11
N ILE A 207 10.54 -7.42 3.30
CA ILE A 207 9.62 -8.24 2.48
C ILE A 207 9.75 -9.74 2.75
N ILE A 208 10.92 -10.23 3.19
CA ILE A 208 11.19 -11.67 3.36
C ILE A 208 11.62 -11.94 4.81
N ASP A 209 10.93 -12.89 5.46
CA ASP A 209 11.32 -13.45 6.76
C ASP A 209 12.63 -14.25 6.64
N ASP A 210 13.45 -14.17 7.69
CA ASP A 210 14.81 -14.69 7.76
C ASP A 210 14.89 -16.16 7.29
N SER A 211 15.24 -16.35 6.02
CA SER A 211 15.49 -17.67 5.46
C SER A 211 16.99 -17.88 5.58
N GLY A 212 17.37 -18.83 6.43
CA GLY A 212 18.78 -19.19 6.65
C GLY A 212 19.48 -19.38 5.31
N GLY A 213 20.57 -18.65 5.09
CA GLY A 213 21.27 -18.57 3.79
C GLY A 213 22.06 -19.83 3.38
N ASN A 214 21.59 -20.99 3.83
CA ASN A 214 22.18 -22.32 3.63
C ASN A 214 21.09 -23.39 3.39
N ASP A 215 20.02 -23.01 2.68
CA ASP A 215 18.85 -23.85 2.40
C ASP A 215 18.79 -24.37 0.95
N GLY A 216 19.86 -24.16 0.18
CA GLY A 216 19.99 -24.57 -1.22
C GLY A 216 19.19 -23.73 -2.21
N MET A 217 18.64 -22.58 -1.79
CA MET A 217 17.75 -21.78 -2.61
C MET A 217 18.26 -20.34 -2.79
N LEU A 218 18.00 -19.77 -3.96
CA LEU A 218 18.10 -18.34 -4.21
C LEU A 218 16.74 -17.67 -4.06
N HIS A 219 16.75 -16.38 -3.75
CA HIS A 219 15.57 -15.54 -3.69
C HIS A 219 15.63 -14.48 -4.78
N ALA A 220 14.64 -14.47 -5.68
CA ALA A 220 14.45 -13.45 -6.70
C ALA A 220 13.22 -12.60 -6.37
N LEU A 221 13.42 -11.28 -6.30
CA LEU A 221 12.35 -10.29 -6.20
C LEU A 221 12.21 -9.57 -7.53
N ILE A 222 11.01 -9.63 -8.11
CA ILE A 222 10.66 -8.97 -9.36
C ILE A 222 9.83 -7.74 -9.04
N LEU A 223 10.30 -6.56 -9.46
CA LEU A 223 9.59 -5.30 -9.25
C LEU A 223 8.88 -4.88 -10.55
N ALA A 224 7.56 -4.96 -10.59
CA ALA A 224 6.76 -4.62 -11.77
C ALA A 224 5.58 -3.70 -11.41
N PRO A 225 5.84 -2.44 -11.01
CA PRO A 225 4.80 -1.46 -10.72
C PRO A 225 3.93 -1.22 -11.95
N ARG A 226 2.61 -1.14 -11.77
CA ARG A 226 1.68 -0.81 -12.86
C ARG A 226 1.38 0.69 -12.95
N SER A 227 1.75 1.45 -11.91
CA SER A 227 1.61 2.90 -11.87
C SER A 227 2.64 3.58 -10.98
N ARG A 228 2.91 4.86 -11.25
CA ARG A 228 3.77 5.68 -10.38
C ARG A 228 3.21 5.81 -8.96
N MET A 229 1.88 5.76 -8.82
CA MET A 229 1.23 5.85 -7.52
C MET A 229 1.53 4.64 -6.64
N GLU A 230 1.66 3.43 -7.20
CA GLU A 230 2.06 2.24 -6.44
C GLU A 230 3.45 2.38 -5.84
N ILE A 231 4.40 2.90 -6.63
CA ILE A 231 5.77 3.18 -6.18
C ILE A 231 5.74 4.23 -5.07
N LEU A 232 5.02 5.34 -5.28
CA LEU A 232 4.93 6.41 -4.27
C LEU A 232 4.30 5.90 -2.97
N ARG A 233 3.23 5.10 -3.06
CA ARG A 233 2.55 4.53 -1.89
C ARG A 233 3.46 3.55 -1.15
N PHE A 234 4.23 2.77 -1.88
CA PHE A 234 5.25 1.89 -1.31
C PHE A 234 6.35 2.69 -0.60
N LEU A 235 6.88 3.73 -1.23
CA LEU A 235 7.92 4.59 -0.65
C LEU A 235 7.42 5.40 0.56
N LEU A 236 6.16 5.83 0.57
CA LEU A 236 5.52 6.48 1.73
C LEU A 236 5.29 5.50 2.88
N ALA A 237 4.79 4.30 2.58
CA ALA A 237 4.63 3.25 3.60
C ALA A 237 5.97 2.87 4.23
N ALA A 238 7.00 2.75 3.40
CA ALA A 238 8.39 2.56 3.76
C ALA A 238 8.94 3.67 4.69
N LEU A 239 8.58 4.93 4.43
CA LEU A 239 8.98 6.08 5.25
C LEU A 239 8.32 6.05 6.64
N ILE A 240 7.02 5.74 6.70
CA ILE A 240 6.18 5.85 7.90
C ILE A 240 6.27 4.61 8.79
N LEU A 241 6.03 3.41 8.23
CA LEU A 241 5.88 2.19 9.04
C LEU A 241 7.23 1.62 9.49
N GLY A 242 8.32 1.90 8.77
CA GLY A 242 9.67 1.66 9.25
C GLY A 242 10.07 0.23 9.62
N GLY A 243 9.18 -0.75 9.40
CA GLY A 243 9.29 -2.14 9.83
C GLY A 243 8.79 -3.12 8.77
N GLN A 244 8.96 -4.42 9.07
CA GLN A 244 8.59 -5.54 8.21
C GLN A 244 7.09 -5.56 7.89
N ARG A 245 6.75 -5.91 6.65
CA ARG A 245 5.37 -6.20 6.25
C ARG A 245 5.21 -7.70 6.02
N GLU A 246 4.18 -8.28 6.63
CA GLU A 246 3.80 -9.69 6.40
C GLU A 246 3.33 -9.96 4.95
N LYS A 247 2.88 -8.93 4.22
CA LYS A 247 2.36 -9.06 2.85
C LYS A 247 3.23 -8.31 1.84
N LEU A 248 3.64 -9.06 0.81
CA LEU A 248 4.25 -8.53 -0.41
C LEU A 248 3.33 -7.46 -1.03
N PRO A 249 3.86 -6.29 -1.42
CA PRO A 249 3.09 -5.35 -2.23
C PRO A 249 2.64 -6.02 -3.54
N PRO A 250 1.48 -5.66 -4.10
CA PRO A 250 0.90 -6.35 -5.26
C PRO A 250 1.80 -6.26 -6.52
N PHE A 251 2.67 -5.26 -6.62
CA PHE A 251 3.60 -5.12 -7.74
C PHE A 251 4.95 -5.85 -7.54
N VAL A 252 5.12 -6.58 -6.44
CA VAL A 252 6.34 -7.32 -6.12
C VAL A 252 6.09 -8.82 -6.21
N GLY A 253 6.80 -9.48 -7.10
CA GLY A 253 6.84 -10.94 -7.18
C GLY A 253 8.00 -11.50 -6.38
N HIS A 254 7.80 -12.67 -5.75
CA HIS A 254 8.84 -13.42 -5.05
C HIS A 254 8.92 -14.85 -5.58
N ILE A 255 10.11 -15.21 -6.07
CA ILE A 255 10.46 -16.57 -6.48
C ILE A 255 11.59 -17.08 -5.57
N LYS A 256 11.40 -18.26 -4.98
CA LYS A 256 12.43 -19.01 -4.25
C LYS A 256 12.64 -20.36 -4.96
N THR A 257 13.82 -20.59 -5.49
CA THR A 257 14.16 -21.78 -6.31
C THR A 257 15.67 -22.07 -6.23
N ALA A 258 16.10 -23.26 -6.64
CA ALA A 258 17.51 -23.64 -6.64
C ALA A 258 18.24 -23.15 -7.91
N ALA A 259 17.50 -22.99 -9.00
CA ALA A 259 18.02 -22.50 -10.27
C ALA A 259 17.03 -21.52 -10.92
N LEU A 260 17.53 -20.47 -11.55
CA LEU A 260 16.73 -19.46 -12.21
C LEU A 260 17.44 -18.99 -13.48
N THR A 261 16.77 -19.12 -14.60
CA THR A 261 17.25 -18.60 -15.89
C THR A 261 16.46 -17.35 -16.24
N VAL A 262 17.16 -16.24 -16.47
CA VAL A 262 16.57 -14.98 -16.92
C VAL A 262 17.00 -14.70 -18.35
N THR A 263 16.03 -14.53 -19.24
CA THR A 263 16.26 -14.14 -20.63
C THR A 263 15.49 -12.87 -20.96
N SER A 264 16.04 -12.07 -21.88
CA SER A 264 15.36 -10.90 -22.45
C SER A 264 15.61 -10.83 -23.95
N SER A 265 14.79 -10.07 -24.66
CA SER A 265 14.95 -9.81 -26.10
C SER A 265 16.10 -8.83 -26.40
N ARG A 266 16.56 -8.09 -25.38
CA ARG A 266 17.73 -7.18 -25.45
C ARG A 266 18.86 -7.73 -24.57
N PRO A 267 20.12 -7.31 -24.78
CA PRO A 267 21.20 -7.59 -23.84
C PRO A 267 20.76 -7.19 -22.42
N LEU A 268 20.89 -8.14 -21.49
CA LEU A 268 20.63 -7.94 -20.07
C LEU A 268 21.83 -7.25 -19.46
N ASP A 269 21.69 -5.97 -19.14
CA ASP A 269 22.64 -5.27 -18.29
C ASP A 269 22.30 -5.58 -16.83
N TYR A 270 23.23 -6.23 -16.14
CA TYR A 270 23.09 -6.59 -14.74
C TYR A 270 24.35 -6.23 -13.94
N SER A 271 24.14 -5.89 -12.68
CA SER A 271 25.21 -5.68 -11.71
C SER A 271 25.39 -6.95 -10.89
N GLN A 272 26.57 -7.56 -10.96
CA GLN A 272 27.00 -8.66 -10.09
C GLN A 272 27.95 -8.09 -9.05
N ASP A 273 27.54 -8.12 -7.77
CA ASP A 273 28.35 -7.66 -6.65
C ASP A 273 28.89 -6.22 -6.77
N GLY A 274 28.23 -5.40 -7.61
CA GLY A 274 28.58 -4.00 -7.88
C GLY A 274 29.24 -3.75 -9.24
N ALA A 275 29.71 -4.80 -9.93
CA ALA A 275 30.29 -4.70 -11.27
C ALA A 275 29.22 -4.91 -12.34
N TRP A 276 29.16 -4.02 -13.33
CA TRP A 276 28.20 -4.10 -14.43
C TRP A 276 28.69 -5.03 -15.55
N ILE A 277 27.82 -5.95 -15.94
CA ILE A 277 28.06 -6.98 -16.95
C ILE A 277 26.86 -6.99 -17.89
N SER A 278 27.08 -7.28 -19.18
CA SER A 278 26.02 -7.45 -20.17
C SER A 278 26.04 -8.88 -20.73
N ALA A 279 24.90 -9.56 -20.74
CA ALA A 279 24.76 -10.90 -21.32
C ALA A 279 23.39 -11.08 -21.98
N ARG A 280 23.25 -12.01 -22.94
CA ARG A 280 21.93 -12.32 -23.53
C ARG A 280 21.06 -13.19 -22.62
N GLN A 281 21.71 -13.99 -21.77
CA GLN A 281 21.09 -14.91 -20.85
C GLN A 281 21.87 -14.88 -19.54
N LEU A 282 21.13 -14.91 -18.44
CA LEU A 282 21.68 -14.99 -17.10
C LEU A 282 21.17 -16.28 -16.47
N GLU A 283 22.08 -17.23 -16.26
CA GLU A 283 21.81 -18.49 -15.59
C GLU A 283 22.30 -18.41 -14.15
N LEU A 284 21.39 -18.64 -13.22
CA LEU A 284 21.66 -18.61 -11.78
C LEU A 284 21.44 -19.98 -11.19
N THR A 285 22.44 -20.53 -10.51
CA THR A 285 22.37 -21.85 -9.89
C THR A 285 22.95 -21.82 -8.48
N VAL A 286 22.28 -22.49 -7.55
CA VAL A 286 22.78 -22.67 -6.18
C VAL A 286 23.37 -24.07 -6.06
N ALA A 287 24.64 -24.14 -5.69
CA ALA A 287 25.32 -25.39 -5.38
C ALA A 287 25.29 -25.62 -3.85
N PRO A 288 24.42 -26.51 -3.34
CA PRO A 288 24.17 -26.61 -1.91
C PRO A 288 25.35 -27.25 -1.17
N LYS A 289 25.76 -26.64 -0.05
CA LYS A 289 26.76 -27.15 0.91
C LYS A 289 28.07 -27.60 0.26
N THR A 290 28.52 -26.87 -0.75
CA THR A 290 29.69 -27.24 -1.57
C THR A 290 31.01 -26.68 -1.04
N LEU A 291 31.02 -25.44 -0.54
CA LEU A 291 32.23 -24.82 -0.02
C LEU A 291 32.44 -25.17 1.45
N ARG A 292 33.59 -25.76 1.78
CA ARG A 292 34.03 -25.98 3.15
C ARG A 292 34.70 -24.70 3.65
N LEU A 293 34.14 -24.11 4.68
CA LEU A 293 34.51 -22.79 5.17
C LEU A 293 34.67 -22.80 6.70
N LEU A 294 35.64 -22.03 7.19
CA LEU A 294 35.71 -21.58 8.57
C LEU A 294 34.90 -20.28 8.68
N PRO A 295 33.65 -20.33 9.17
CA PRO A 295 32.77 -19.16 9.22
C PRO A 295 33.33 -18.06 10.12
N GLY A 296 33.19 -16.80 9.70
CA GLY A 296 33.48 -15.67 10.57
C GLY A 296 32.42 -15.53 11.66
N ARG A 297 32.77 -14.88 12.79
CA ARG A 297 31.91 -14.73 13.98
C ARG A 297 30.51 -14.13 13.77
N ARG A 298 30.24 -13.53 12.60
CA ARG A 298 28.94 -12.92 12.27
C ARG A 298 28.08 -13.77 11.33
N LEU A 299 28.58 -14.93 10.92
CA LEU A 299 27.85 -15.87 10.09
C LEU A 299 27.14 -16.88 10.98
N ASP A 300 25.83 -16.71 11.14
CA ASP A 300 25.00 -17.74 11.76
C ASP A 300 24.70 -18.84 10.73
N LEU A 301 25.33 -19.99 10.89
CA LEU A 301 25.08 -21.19 10.10
C LEU A 301 23.94 -21.97 10.72
N GLN A 302 22.70 -21.47 10.57
CA GLN A 302 21.54 -22.28 10.87
C GLN A 302 21.42 -23.40 9.84
N GLU A 303 21.43 -24.66 10.30
CA GLU A 303 21.15 -25.80 9.44
C GLU A 303 19.70 -25.74 8.99
N GLY A 304 19.47 -25.19 7.79
CA GLY A 304 18.17 -25.21 7.15
C GLY A 304 17.70 -26.66 6.93
N SER A 305 16.39 -26.88 7.02
CA SER A 305 15.81 -28.18 6.68
C SER A 305 16.18 -28.54 5.23
N PRO A 306 16.59 -29.80 4.94
CA PRO A 306 17.17 -30.19 3.66
C PRO A 306 16.23 -30.11 2.44
N GLN A 307 15.00 -29.63 2.60
CA GLN A 307 14.03 -29.44 1.53
C GLN A 307 13.17 -28.19 1.77
N ALA A 308 13.76 -27.00 1.67
CA ALA A 308 12.98 -25.79 1.59
C ALA A 308 12.06 -25.84 0.35
N LYS A 309 10.75 -25.70 0.54
CA LYS A 309 9.78 -25.71 -0.55
C LYS A 309 10.00 -24.49 -1.46
N GLU A 310 9.98 -24.71 -2.78
CA GLU A 310 9.96 -23.61 -3.74
C GLU A 310 8.76 -22.69 -3.51
N ILE A 311 9.00 -21.38 -3.54
CA ILE A 311 7.97 -20.35 -3.39
C ILE A 311 7.81 -19.67 -4.74
N TYR A 312 6.58 -19.58 -5.23
CA TYR A 312 6.26 -18.94 -6.50
C TYR A 312 5.07 -18.01 -6.30
N LYS A 313 5.35 -16.80 -5.79
CA LYS A 313 4.38 -15.75 -5.47
C LYS A 313 4.49 -14.63 -6.50
N VAL A 314 3.79 -14.79 -7.62
CA VAL A 314 3.90 -13.88 -8.78
C VAL A 314 2.55 -13.36 -9.26
N GLN A 315 1.47 -13.61 -8.50
CA GLN A 315 0.09 -13.34 -8.92
C GLN A 315 -0.19 -11.86 -9.23
N GLY A 316 0.53 -10.94 -8.58
CA GLY A 316 0.32 -9.51 -8.80
C GLY A 316 1.12 -8.91 -9.98
N LEU A 317 2.06 -9.67 -10.56
CA LEU A 317 2.87 -9.21 -11.68
C LEU A 317 2.04 -9.09 -12.96
N PRO A 318 2.39 -8.15 -13.87
CA PRO A 318 1.70 -8.01 -15.15
C PRO A 318 2.02 -9.18 -16.08
N VAL A 319 0.98 -9.87 -16.56
CA VAL A 319 1.05 -10.99 -17.52
C VAL A 319 0.01 -10.75 -18.63
N GLY A 320 0.14 -11.43 -19.77
CA GLY A 320 -0.84 -11.37 -20.86
C GLY A 320 -0.97 -9.96 -21.48
N GLU A 321 -2.20 -9.48 -21.65
CA GLU A 321 -2.46 -8.16 -22.24
C GLU A 321 -1.89 -6.99 -21.39
N SER A 322 -1.91 -7.12 -20.06
CA SER A 322 -1.36 -6.09 -19.15
C SER A 322 0.15 -5.90 -19.36
N ARG A 323 0.86 -6.97 -19.75
CA ARG A 323 2.27 -6.91 -20.13
C ARG A 323 2.44 -6.10 -21.41
N THR A 324 1.65 -6.40 -22.45
CA THR A 324 1.72 -5.72 -23.75
C THR A 324 1.40 -4.23 -23.64
N ALA A 325 0.48 -3.84 -22.77
CA ALA A 325 0.12 -2.44 -22.53
C ALA A 325 1.24 -1.63 -21.83
N LEU A 326 2.08 -2.31 -21.05
CA LEU A 326 3.15 -1.71 -20.25
C LEU A 326 4.53 -1.83 -20.89
N ASP A 327 4.66 -2.63 -21.95
CA ASP A 327 5.91 -2.81 -22.68
C ASP A 327 6.37 -1.50 -23.30
N SER A 328 7.56 -1.03 -22.90
CA SER A 328 8.26 0.09 -23.52
C SER A 328 7.52 1.44 -23.49
N GLN A 329 6.45 1.57 -22.71
CA GLN A 329 5.74 2.82 -22.45
C GLN A 329 6.10 3.39 -21.06
N PRO A 330 6.11 4.72 -20.89
CA PRO A 330 6.29 5.31 -19.57
C PRO A 330 5.13 4.92 -18.65
N LEU A 331 5.45 4.54 -17.41
CA LEU A 331 4.44 4.17 -16.42
C LEU A 331 3.39 5.27 -16.24
N PRO A 332 2.08 4.93 -16.31
CA PRO A 332 1.02 5.89 -16.08
C PRO A 332 0.99 6.32 -14.61
N TRP A 333 0.42 7.49 -14.35
CA TRP A 333 0.24 7.98 -12.98
C TRP A 333 -0.74 7.12 -12.18
N LEU A 334 -1.81 6.65 -12.80
CA LEU A 334 -2.83 5.78 -12.23
C LEU A 334 -2.91 4.50 -13.03
N HIS A 335 -3.05 3.35 -12.34
CA HIS A 335 -3.27 2.07 -13.00
C HIS A 335 -4.60 2.10 -13.74
N ARG A 336 -4.55 1.93 -15.06
CA ARG A 336 -5.74 1.80 -15.91
C ARG A 336 -6.19 0.35 -15.91
N ALA A 337 -7.50 0.14 -15.87
CA ALA A 337 -8.11 -1.17 -15.87
C ALA A 337 -7.65 -2.01 -17.08
N SER A 338 -7.28 -3.26 -16.84
CA SER A 338 -7.08 -4.24 -17.91
C SER A 338 -8.43 -4.72 -18.47
N THR A 339 -8.41 -5.40 -19.62
CA THR A 339 -9.62 -6.00 -20.21
C THR A 339 -10.27 -7.04 -19.28
N GLU A 340 -9.45 -7.81 -18.54
CA GLU A 340 -9.91 -8.79 -17.55
C GLU A 340 -10.56 -8.10 -16.34
N GLU A 341 -9.89 -7.11 -15.74
CA GLU A 341 -10.43 -6.32 -14.62
C GLU A 341 -11.74 -5.63 -15.01
N PHE A 342 -11.84 -5.16 -16.26
CA PHE A 342 -13.08 -4.61 -16.80
C PHE A 342 -14.18 -5.66 -16.89
N LYS A 343 -13.88 -6.86 -17.42
CA LYS A 343 -14.86 -7.93 -17.60
C LYS A 343 -15.43 -8.38 -16.27
N ASP A 344 -14.58 -8.63 -15.28
CA ASP A 344 -14.99 -9.10 -13.96
C ASP A 344 -15.85 -8.04 -13.24
N LEU A 345 -15.42 -6.78 -13.27
CA LEU A 345 -16.21 -5.68 -12.74
C LEU A 345 -17.56 -5.54 -13.46
N TYR A 346 -17.56 -5.57 -14.79
CA TYR A 346 -18.77 -5.38 -15.59
C TYR A 346 -19.80 -6.48 -15.34
N LEU A 347 -19.35 -7.74 -15.20
CA LEU A 347 -20.23 -8.85 -14.80
C LEU A 347 -20.85 -8.62 -13.43
N ALA A 348 -20.04 -8.25 -12.43
CA ALA A 348 -20.54 -7.94 -11.09
C ALA A 348 -21.53 -6.76 -11.08
N LEU A 349 -21.28 -5.71 -11.87
CA LEU A 349 -22.18 -4.56 -11.98
C LEU A 349 -23.47 -4.90 -12.71
N ARG A 350 -23.42 -5.78 -13.72
CA ARG A 350 -24.64 -6.27 -14.40
C ARG A 350 -25.52 -7.07 -13.44
N ASP A 351 -24.92 -7.92 -12.62
CA ASP A 351 -25.67 -8.67 -11.61
C ASP A 351 -26.29 -7.74 -10.56
N ASN A 352 -25.55 -6.71 -10.14
CA ASN A 352 -26.04 -5.66 -9.22
C ASN A 352 -27.13 -4.75 -9.83
N ALA A 353 -27.24 -4.70 -11.16
CA ALA A 353 -28.26 -3.89 -11.84
C ALA A 353 -29.64 -4.55 -11.81
N HIS A 354 -29.74 -5.84 -11.47
CA HIS A 354 -31.02 -6.55 -11.39
C HIS A 354 -31.58 -6.56 -9.95
N PRO A 355 -32.91 -6.44 -9.79
CA PRO A 355 -33.54 -6.41 -8.47
C PRO A 355 -33.65 -7.83 -7.90
N SER A 356 -32.61 -8.29 -7.21
CA SER A 356 -32.63 -9.60 -6.54
C SER A 356 -33.60 -9.63 -5.35
N SER A 357 -34.02 -10.83 -4.95
CA SER A 357 -34.83 -11.01 -3.73
C SER A 357 -34.14 -10.46 -2.48
N ALA A 358 -32.81 -10.60 -2.40
CA ALA A 358 -31.99 -10.02 -1.35
C ALA A 358 -32.05 -8.49 -1.37
N TYR A 359 -31.93 -7.86 -2.55
CA TYR A 359 -32.05 -6.41 -2.70
C TYR A 359 -33.40 -5.90 -2.19
N LEU A 360 -34.51 -6.52 -2.61
CA LEU A 360 -35.85 -6.11 -2.18
C LEU A 360 -36.04 -6.27 -0.66
N THR A 361 -35.63 -7.40 -0.11
CA THR A 361 -35.73 -7.69 1.33
C THR A 361 -34.92 -6.70 2.15
N LEU A 362 -33.67 -6.46 1.78
CA LEU A 362 -32.79 -5.51 2.46
C LEU A 362 -33.32 -4.08 2.35
N MET A 363 -33.90 -3.69 1.21
CA MET A 363 -34.50 -2.37 1.02
C MET A 363 -35.69 -2.15 1.95
N VAL A 364 -36.59 -3.13 2.10
CA VAL A 364 -37.71 -3.06 3.05
C VAL A 364 -37.19 -2.96 4.49
N LEU A 365 -36.32 -3.90 4.90
CA LEU A 365 -35.80 -3.95 6.28
C LEU A 365 -35.02 -2.69 6.65
N SER A 366 -34.17 -2.19 5.74
CA SER A 366 -33.42 -0.94 5.92
C SER A 366 -34.36 0.26 6.06
N THR A 367 -35.42 0.33 5.24
CA THR A 367 -36.40 1.42 5.33
C THR A 367 -37.19 1.39 6.65
N LEU A 368 -37.65 0.21 7.07
CA LEU A 368 -38.38 0.06 8.34
C LEU A 368 -37.48 0.42 9.53
N LEU A 369 -36.22 -0.05 9.52
CA LEU A 369 -35.24 0.29 10.55
C LEU A 369 -34.93 1.79 10.57
N ALA A 370 -34.81 2.43 9.39
CA ALA A 370 -34.64 3.87 9.28
C ALA A 370 -35.84 4.63 9.84
N CYS A 371 -37.08 4.23 9.52
CA CYS A 371 -38.28 4.84 10.06
C CYS A 371 -38.32 4.77 11.59
N LEU A 372 -38.06 3.58 12.16
CA LEU A 372 -37.99 3.39 13.60
C LEU A 372 -36.88 4.25 14.23
N GLY A 373 -35.70 4.30 13.62
CA GLY A 373 -34.60 5.17 14.07
C GLY A 373 -34.94 6.65 14.03
N LEU A 374 -35.66 7.10 12.99
CA LEU A 374 -36.12 8.48 12.82
C LEU A 374 -37.17 8.88 13.87
N PHE A 375 -38.17 8.03 14.10
CA PHE A 375 -39.19 8.27 15.14
C PHE A 375 -38.61 8.14 16.56
N ALA A 376 -37.67 7.22 16.79
CA ALA A 376 -36.96 7.08 18.05
C ALA A 376 -35.85 8.13 18.26
N ASN A 377 -35.61 9.00 17.27
CA ASN A 377 -34.56 10.01 17.27
C ASN A 377 -33.16 9.44 17.60
N SER A 378 -32.83 8.28 17.02
CA SER A 378 -31.62 7.49 17.33
C SER A 378 -30.67 7.42 16.14
N ALA A 379 -29.65 8.28 16.14
CA ALA A 379 -28.60 8.30 15.12
C ALA A 379 -27.92 6.93 14.88
N PRO A 380 -27.55 6.13 15.91
CA PRO A 380 -26.93 4.83 15.69
C PRO A 380 -27.82 3.85 14.91
N VAL A 381 -29.13 3.84 15.16
CA VAL A 381 -30.08 2.98 14.45
C VAL A 381 -30.21 3.42 12.99
N ILE A 382 -30.25 4.74 12.75
CA ILE A 382 -30.28 5.30 11.40
C ILE A 382 -29.02 4.93 10.62
N ILE A 383 -27.84 4.97 11.25
CA ILE A 383 -26.57 4.53 10.65
C ILE A 383 -26.63 3.02 10.35
N GLY A 384 -27.15 2.20 11.27
CA GLY A 384 -27.36 0.77 11.03
C GLY A 384 -28.25 0.48 9.82
N ALA A 385 -29.32 1.26 9.64
CA ALA A 385 -30.17 1.19 8.46
C ALA A 385 -29.42 1.54 7.17
N MET A 386 -28.56 2.57 7.19
CA MET A 386 -27.72 2.93 6.04
C MET A 386 -26.74 1.81 5.63
N ILE A 387 -26.19 1.07 6.60
CA ILE A 387 -25.27 -0.04 6.32
C ILE A 387 -25.98 -1.22 5.63
N LEU A 388 -27.24 -1.48 6.02
CA LEU A 388 -28.05 -2.55 5.43
C LEU A 388 -28.52 -2.23 4.00
N ALA A 389 -28.57 -0.94 3.65
CA ALA A 389 -29.19 -0.45 2.43
C ALA A 389 -28.46 -0.91 1.15
N PRO A 390 -29.14 -1.57 0.21
CA PRO A 390 -28.48 -2.11 -0.99
C PRO A 390 -28.42 -1.11 -2.17
N LEU A 391 -28.89 0.13 -1.99
CA LEU A 391 -29.03 1.13 -3.07
C LEU A 391 -27.72 1.49 -3.77
N MET A 392 -26.58 1.36 -3.10
CA MET A 392 -25.28 1.73 -3.65
C MET A 392 -24.94 0.92 -4.91
N ALA A 393 -25.22 -0.39 -4.88
CA ALA A 393 -24.86 -1.32 -5.95
C ALA A 393 -25.48 -0.93 -7.31
N PRO A 394 -26.81 -0.74 -7.46
CA PRO A 394 -27.40 -0.31 -8.72
C PRO A 394 -27.03 1.14 -9.11
N ILE A 395 -26.69 2.03 -8.16
CA ILE A 395 -26.21 3.39 -8.50
C ILE A 395 -24.84 3.32 -9.19
N ILE A 396 -23.93 2.48 -8.71
CA ILE A 396 -22.61 2.29 -9.33
C ILE A 396 -22.75 1.59 -10.68
N SER A 397 -23.65 0.62 -10.81
CA SER A 397 -23.98 0.02 -12.11
C SER A 397 -24.52 1.07 -13.09
N LEU A 398 -25.39 1.98 -12.64
CA LEU A 398 -25.88 3.09 -13.43
C LEU A 398 -24.73 4.02 -13.87
N ALA A 399 -23.79 4.33 -12.96
CA ALA A 399 -22.63 5.15 -13.31
C ALA A 399 -21.79 4.50 -14.43
N MET A 400 -21.52 3.20 -14.31
CA MET A 400 -20.80 2.46 -15.35
C MET A 400 -21.56 2.45 -16.68
N ALA A 401 -22.88 2.26 -16.64
CA ALA A 401 -23.73 2.28 -17.82
C ALA A 401 -23.66 3.63 -18.56
N VAL A 402 -23.68 4.74 -17.80
CA VAL A 402 -23.57 6.10 -18.35
C VAL A 402 -22.20 6.33 -18.98
N VAL A 403 -21.12 5.88 -18.33
CA VAL A 403 -19.74 6.01 -18.86
C VAL A 403 -19.54 5.21 -20.15
N ARG A 404 -20.13 4.01 -20.25
CA ARG A 404 -20.02 3.14 -21.42
C ARG A 404 -21.12 3.35 -22.47
N GLN A 405 -22.12 4.20 -22.21
CA GLN A 405 -23.34 4.32 -23.01
C GLN A 405 -24.05 2.98 -23.24
N ASP A 406 -24.05 2.11 -22.23
CA ASP A 406 -24.73 0.82 -22.30
C ASP A 406 -26.21 1.00 -21.95
N GLY A 407 -27.06 1.03 -22.97
CA GLY A 407 -28.49 1.24 -22.82
C GLY A 407 -29.20 0.15 -22.01
N ASN A 408 -28.74 -1.10 -22.10
CA ASN A 408 -29.36 -2.22 -21.38
C ASN A 408 -29.02 -2.12 -19.89
N LEU A 409 -27.74 -1.96 -19.57
CA LEU A 409 -27.30 -1.79 -18.18
C LEU A 409 -27.91 -0.54 -17.54
N LEU A 410 -28.06 0.54 -18.31
CA LEU A 410 -28.69 1.78 -17.87
C LEU A 410 -30.17 1.55 -17.53
N ALA A 411 -30.91 0.90 -18.42
CA ALA A 411 -32.32 0.62 -18.21
C ALA A 411 -32.54 -0.30 -17.01
N ASP A 412 -31.74 -1.36 -16.86
CA ASP A 412 -31.89 -2.31 -15.76
C ASP A 412 -31.51 -1.69 -14.42
N SER A 413 -30.40 -0.95 -14.35
CA SER A 413 -30.02 -0.20 -13.14
C SER A 413 -31.11 0.81 -12.74
N LEU A 414 -31.65 1.56 -13.72
CA LEU A 414 -32.69 2.54 -13.46
C LEU A 414 -34.01 1.91 -13.00
N LYS A 415 -34.42 0.78 -13.60
CA LYS A 415 -35.59 0.01 -13.13
C LYS A 415 -35.42 -0.44 -11.68
N THR A 416 -34.25 -0.97 -11.32
CA THR A 416 -33.95 -1.43 -9.95
C THR A 416 -33.95 -0.28 -8.95
N LEU A 417 -33.42 0.89 -9.33
CA LEU A 417 -33.48 2.10 -8.51
C LEU A 417 -34.90 2.60 -8.32
N ILE A 418 -35.71 2.67 -9.38
CA ILE A 418 -37.11 3.09 -9.31
C ILE A 418 -37.92 2.12 -8.44
N LEU A 419 -37.70 0.81 -8.59
CA LEU A 419 -38.37 -0.20 -7.77
C LEU A 419 -37.99 -0.06 -6.28
N GLY A 420 -36.70 0.07 -5.98
CA GLY A 420 -36.23 0.31 -4.62
C GLY A 420 -36.77 1.62 -4.03
N LEU A 421 -36.84 2.67 -4.85
CA LEU A 421 -37.41 3.96 -4.48
C LEU A 421 -38.89 3.85 -4.10
N LEU A 422 -39.70 3.22 -4.95
CA LEU A 422 -41.13 3.03 -4.71
C LEU A 422 -41.37 2.15 -3.48
N LEU A 423 -40.55 1.11 -3.30
CA LEU A 423 -40.64 0.23 -2.14
C LEU A 423 -40.32 0.97 -0.85
N ALA A 424 -39.26 1.78 -0.84
CA ALA A 424 -38.89 2.58 0.32
C ALA A 424 -39.96 3.61 0.68
N LEU A 425 -40.45 4.38 -0.31
CA LEU A 425 -41.48 5.38 -0.09
C LEU A 425 -42.78 4.75 0.42
N SER A 426 -43.24 3.66 -0.20
CA SER A 426 -44.48 2.98 0.20
C SER A 426 -44.36 2.33 1.58
N CYS A 427 -43.23 1.66 1.89
CA CYS A 427 -43.00 1.09 3.22
C CYS A 427 -42.92 2.17 4.31
N ALA A 428 -42.22 3.28 4.07
CA ALA A 428 -42.11 4.37 5.05
C ALA A 428 -43.46 5.07 5.27
N ALA A 429 -44.23 5.32 4.19
CA ALA A 429 -45.58 5.89 4.29
C ALA A 429 -46.52 4.95 5.06
N ALA A 430 -46.50 3.64 4.74
CA ALA A 430 -47.30 2.64 5.45
C ALA A 430 -46.91 2.54 6.93
N MET A 431 -45.62 2.57 7.25
CA MET A 431 -45.13 2.54 8.63
C MET A 431 -45.58 3.78 9.41
N THR A 432 -45.65 4.93 8.74
CA THR A 432 -46.13 6.18 9.35
C THR A 432 -47.61 6.11 9.73
N TRP A 433 -48.43 5.32 9.03
CA TRP A 433 -49.81 5.07 9.45
C TRP A 433 -49.91 4.10 10.63
N VAL A 434 -48.98 3.15 10.74
CA VAL A 434 -48.90 2.21 11.86
C VAL A 434 -48.38 2.89 13.13
N ILE A 435 -47.46 3.85 12.99
CA ILE A 435 -46.90 4.64 14.10
C ILE A 435 -47.60 6.01 14.12
N PRO A 436 -48.63 6.23 14.95
CA PRO A 436 -49.40 7.48 14.96
C PRO A 436 -48.65 8.64 15.66
N LEU A 437 -47.36 8.82 15.37
CA LEU A 437 -46.54 9.93 15.86
C LEU A 437 -46.47 11.02 14.78
N HIS A 438 -46.98 12.21 15.10
CA HIS A 438 -46.90 13.41 14.26
C HIS A 438 -45.97 14.44 14.90
N SER A 439 -44.71 14.06 15.07
CA SER A 439 -43.69 14.93 15.65
C SER A 439 -42.42 14.88 14.82
N VAL A 440 -41.95 16.04 14.37
CA VAL A 440 -40.65 16.18 13.69
C VAL A 440 -39.54 16.07 14.74
N THR A 441 -38.86 14.93 14.75
CA THR A 441 -37.67 14.71 15.59
C THR A 441 -36.47 15.48 15.06
N SER A 442 -35.41 15.64 15.87
CA SER A 442 -34.19 16.33 15.40
C SER A 442 -33.54 15.60 14.22
N GLU A 443 -33.58 14.27 14.20
CA GLU A 443 -33.07 13.49 13.08
C GLU A 443 -33.90 13.71 11.80
N ILE A 444 -35.23 13.80 11.89
CA ILE A 444 -36.09 14.14 10.74
C ILE A 444 -35.79 15.57 10.27
N ALA A 445 -35.78 16.55 11.19
CA ALA A 445 -35.55 17.96 10.89
C ALA A 445 -34.21 18.20 10.16
N ALA A 446 -33.17 17.47 10.55
CA ALA A 446 -31.85 17.55 9.93
C ALA A 446 -31.83 17.13 8.44
N ARG A 447 -32.85 16.42 7.94
CA ARG A 447 -32.97 16.03 6.52
C ARG A 447 -33.90 16.95 5.72
N LEU A 448 -34.51 17.95 6.36
CA LEU A 448 -35.42 18.91 5.71
C LEU A 448 -34.73 20.17 5.20
N ASN A 449 -33.45 20.36 5.52
CA ASN A 449 -32.68 21.56 5.13
C ASN A 449 -31.42 21.15 4.37
N PRO A 450 -31.55 20.67 3.12
CA PRO A 450 -30.41 20.22 2.35
C PRO A 450 -29.51 21.40 1.92
N THR A 451 -28.21 21.18 1.90
CA THR A 451 -27.17 22.18 1.66
C THR A 451 -26.13 21.71 0.65
N LEU A 452 -25.24 22.62 0.24
CA LEU A 452 -24.08 22.28 -0.61
C LEU A 452 -23.10 21.31 0.08
N LEU A 453 -23.11 21.23 1.42
CA LEU A 453 -22.26 20.28 2.15
C LEU A 453 -22.70 18.84 1.89
N ASP A 454 -24.01 18.60 1.79
CA ASP A 454 -24.57 17.29 1.47
C ASP A 454 -24.12 16.80 0.09
N LEU A 455 -24.11 17.70 -0.90
CA LEU A 455 -23.57 17.41 -2.23
C LEU A 455 -22.07 17.06 -2.18
N GLY A 456 -21.29 17.76 -1.36
CA GLY A 456 -19.88 17.43 -1.14
C GLY A 456 -19.68 16.02 -0.57
N ILE A 457 -20.49 15.64 0.42
CA ILE A 457 -20.49 14.29 1.01
C ILE A 457 -20.87 13.24 -0.05
N ALA A 458 -21.88 13.52 -0.88
CA ALA A 458 -22.31 12.64 -1.95
C ALA A 458 -21.23 12.42 -3.02
N LEU A 459 -20.51 13.47 -3.43
CA LEU A 459 -19.40 13.37 -4.37
C LEU A 459 -18.27 12.48 -3.81
N VAL A 460 -17.86 12.70 -2.56
CA VAL A 460 -16.82 11.87 -1.92
C VAL A 460 -17.28 10.42 -1.82
N SER A 461 -18.54 10.20 -1.42
CA SER A 461 -19.15 8.87 -1.32
C SER A 461 -19.18 8.14 -2.66
N GLY A 462 -19.46 8.84 -3.76
CA GLY A 462 -19.44 8.26 -5.10
C GLY A 462 -18.05 7.87 -5.59
N VAL A 463 -17.02 8.68 -5.27
CA VAL A 463 -15.62 8.29 -5.53
C VAL A 463 -15.26 7.02 -4.78
N VAL A 464 -15.59 6.98 -3.48
CA VAL A 464 -15.31 5.81 -2.63
C VAL A 464 -16.05 4.58 -3.14
N GLY A 465 -17.34 4.68 -3.45
CA GLY A 465 -18.17 3.59 -3.96
C GLY A 465 -17.64 3.03 -5.28
N ALA A 466 -17.39 3.89 -6.27
CA ALA A 466 -16.88 3.44 -7.57
C ALA A 466 -15.46 2.84 -7.46
N TYR A 467 -14.58 3.46 -6.67
CA TYR A 467 -13.22 2.97 -6.47
C TYR A 467 -13.18 1.64 -5.72
N ALA A 468 -14.03 1.45 -4.71
CA ALA A 468 -14.14 0.19 -3.97
C ALA A 468 -14.66 -0.95 -4.84
N HIS A 469 -15.67 -0.71 -5.68
CA HIS A 469 -16.14 -1.71 -6.63
C HIS A 469 -15.10 -2.02 -7.71
N ALA A 470 -14.38 -1.02 -8.19
CA ALA A 470 -13.33 -1.20 -9.20
C ALA A 470 -12.09 -1.98 -8.70
N ARG A 471 -11.93 -2.18 -7.39
CA ARG A 471 -10.73 -2.80 -6.79
C ARG A 471 -11.14 -3.85 -5.76
N GLU A 472 -11.07 -5.12 -6.14
CA GLU A 472 -11.47 -6.25 -5.28
C GLU A 472 -10.81 -6.23 -3.88
N GLU A 473 -9.53 -5.90 -3.81
CA GLU A 473 -8.77 -5.80 -2.55
C GLU A 473 -9.39 -4.80 -1.57
N ILE A 474 -9.96 -3.73 -2.11
CA ILE A 474 -10.53 -2.61 -1.34
C ILE A 474 -11.98 -2.91 -0.98
N ALA A 475 -12.74 -3.52 -1.90
CA ALA A 475 -14.11 -3.95 -1.66
C ALA A 475 -14.23 -4.82 -0.39
N ARG A 476 -13.31 -5.78 -0.20
CA ARG A 476 -13.30 -6.64 1.00
C ARG A 476 -13.04 -5.89 2.31
N SER A 477 -12.23 -4.83 2.27
CA SER A 477 -11.91 -4.02 3.46
C SER A 477 -12.96 -2.94 3.75
N LEU A 478 -13.69 -2.45 2.74
CA LEU A 478 -14.69 -1.41 2.90
C LEU A 478 -16.09 -1.93 3.27
N ALA A 479 -16.34 -3.22 3.05
CA ALA A 479 -17.62 -3.88 3.34
C ALA A 479 -18.11 -3.72 4.79
N GLY A 480 -17.23 -3.39 5.74
CA GLY A 480 -17.58 -3.30 7.16
C GLY A 480 -17.87 -1.91 7.73
N VAL A 481 -17.42 -0.79 7.12
CA VAL A 481 -17.40 0.50 7.86
C VAL A 481 -17.73 1.77 7.05
N ALA A 482 -17.47 1.89 5.75
CA ALA A 482 -17.28 3.23 5.16
C ALA A 482 -18.25 3.68 4.04
N ILE A 483 -19.23 2.86 3.64
CA ILE A 483 -20.17 3.20 2.55
C ILE A 483 -21.61 3.33 3.07
N ALA A 484 -21.77 3.83 4.31
CA ALA A 484 -23.08 4.22 4.83
C ALA A 484 -23.49 5.56 4.17
N VAL A 485 -23.89 5.48 2.90
CA VAL A 485 -24.33 6.66 2.16
C VAL A 485 -25.71 7.07 2.69
N ALA A 486 -25.90 8.36 2.93
CA ALA A 486 -27.14 8.96 3.41
C ALA A 486 -28.27 8.96 2.35
N LEU A 487 -28.57 7.82 1.72
CA LEU A 487 -29.67 7.69 0.75
C LEU A 487 -30.98 7.24 1.39
N VAL A 488 -30.94 6.18 2.21
CA VAL A 488 -32.17 5.62 2.80
C VAL A 488 -32.83 6.58 3.78
N PRO A 489 -32.12 7.26 4.70
CA PRO A 489 -32.82 8.09 5.68
C PRO A 489 -33.55 9.29 5.09
N PRO A 490 -32.98 10.07 4.14
CA PRO A 490 -33.76 11.09 3.44
C PRO A 490 -34.95 10.52 2.68
N LEU A 491 -34.81 9.30 2.14
CA LEU A 491 -35.90 8.65 1.44
C LEU A 491 -37.02 8.17 2.38
N ALA A 492 -36.66 7.66 3.56
CA ALA A 492 -37.59 7.30 4.62
C ALA A 492 -38.32 8.55 5.16
N VAL A 493 -37.61 9.66 5.40
CA VAL A 493 -38.24 10.95 5.78
C VAL A 493 -39.19 11.45 4.69
N ALA A 494 -38.83 11.29 3.41
CA ALA A 494 -39.73 11.64 2.32
C ALA A 494 -41.01 10.78 2.37
N GLY A 495 -40.89 9.47 2.59
CA GLY A 495 -42.03 8.58 2.78
C GLY A 495 -42.87 8.90 4.03
N ILE A 496 -42.24 9.31 5.14
CA ILE A 496 -42.93 9.82 6.33
C ILE A 496 -43.74 11.09 5.98
N GLY A 497 -43.15 12.01 5.22
CA GLY A 497 -43.84 13.19 4.71
C GLY A 497 -45.07 12.85 3.86
N LEU A 498 -44.99 11.82 3.00
CA LEU A 498 -46.15 11.31 2.27
C LEU A 498 -47.20 10.71 3.21
N GLY A 499 -46.77 9.94 4.21
CA GLY A 499 -47.65 9.33 5.21
C GLY A 499 -48.42 10.37 6.04
N TRP A 500 -47.77 11.48 6.40
CA TRP A 500 -48.39 12.62 7.09
C TRP A 500 -49.21 13.53 6.17
N GLY A 501 -49.06 13.42 4.84
CA GLY A 501 -49.63 14.39 3.89
C GLY A 501 -48.91 15.73 3.84
N GLU A 502 -47.71 15.82 4.43
CA GLU A 502 -46.91 17.03 4.53
C GLU A 502 -45.98 17.20 3.33
N TRP A 503 -46.45 17.91 2.31
CA TRP A 503 -45.72 18.09 1.04
C TRP A 503 -44.34 18.74 1.23
N MET A 504 -44.19 19.65 2.21
CA MET A 504 -42.92 20.29 2.49
C MET A 504 -41.87 19.31 3.01
N VAL A 505 -42.28 18.39 3.90
CA VAL A 505 -41.42 17.32 4.45
C VAL A 505 -40.96 16.39 3.33
N PHE A 506 -41.91 15.95 2.48
CA PHE A 506 -41.60 15.11 1.32
C PHE A 506 -40.62 15.80 0.36
N ARG A 507 -40.95 17.00 -0.13
CA ARG A 507 -40.17 17.68 -1.17
C ARG A 507 -38.74 17.96 -0.73
N ASN A 508 -38.55 18.47 0.49
CA ASN A 508 -37.22 18.87 0.96
C ASN A 508 -36.31 17.64 1.19
N SER A 509 -36.85 16.58 1.80
CA SER A 509 -36.07 15.36 2.03
C SER A 509 -35.83 14.56 0.75
N PHE A 510 -36.80 14.57 -0.17
CA PHE A 510 -36.63 13.97 -1.49
C PHE A 510 -35.59 14.71 -2.34
N LEU A 511 -35.52 16.04 -2.23
CA LEU A 511 -34.45 16.84 -2.84
C LEU A 511 -33.06 16.45 -2.29
N LEU A 512 -32.95 16.21 -0.98
CA LEU A 512 -31.71 15.70 -0.38
C LEU A 512 -31.33 14.33 -0.96
N PHE A 513 -32.30 13.41 -1.10
CA PHE A 513 -32.08 12.12 -1.75
C PHE A 513 -31.58 12.28 -3.20
N LEU A 514 -32.24 13.11 -4.01
CA LEU A 514 -31.83 13.36 -5.41
C LEU A 514 -30.44 13.99 -5.50
N THR A 515 -30.12 14.92 -4.61
CA THR A 515 -28.78 15.51 -4.49
C THR A 515 -27.74 14.42 -4.29
N ASN A 516 -27.98 13.55 -3.32
CA ASN A 516 -27.06 12.47 -2.98
C ASN A 516 -26.91 11.51 -4.17
N LEU A 517 -28.02 11.11 -4.79
CA LEU A 517 -28.03 10.22 -5.95
C LEU A 517 -27.22 10.80 -7.12
N PHE A 518 -27.47 12.04 -7.53
CA PHE A 518 -26.78 12.64 -8.67
C PHE A 518 -25.33 13.00 -8.38
N GLY A 519 -25.00 13.42 -7.15
CA GLY A 519 -23.63 13.62 -6.71
C GLY A 519 -22.82 12.32 -6.79
N ILE A 520 -23.36 11.22 -6.28
CA ILE A 520 -22.74 9.89 -6.35
C ILE A 520 -22.56 9.45 -7.80
N LEU A 521 -23.59 9.63 -8.64
CA LEU A 521 -23.55 9.26 -10.05
C LEU A 521 -22.46 10.02 -10.81
N LEU A 522 -22.37 11.34 -10.61
CA LEU A 522 -21.34 12.18 -11.24
C LEU A 522 -19.93 11.76 -10.81
N ALA A 523 -19.72 11.56 -9.50
CA ALA A 523 -18.45 11.14 -8.95
C ALA A 523 -18.05 9.73 -9.40
N GLY A 524 -19.01 8.80 -9.45
CA GLY A 524 -18.80 7.45 -9.97
C GLY A 524 -18.40 7.45 -11.44
N ASN A 525 -19.09 8.25 -12.26
CA ASN A 525 -18.75 8.44 -13.69
C ASN A 525 -17.31 8.91 -13.86
N LEU A 526 -16.93 9.97 -13.13
CA LEU A 526 -15.58 10.52 -13.19
C LEU A 526 -14.53 9.51 -12.72
N THR A 527 -14.83 8.75 -11.66
CA THR A 527 -13.93 7.73 -11.12
C THR A 527 -13.69 6.60 -12.13
N PHE A 528 -14.74 6.05 -12.74
CA PHE A 528 -14.59 5.01 -13.76
C PHE A 528 -13.82 5.50 -15.00
N LEU A 529 -14.04 6.76 -15.41
CA LEU A 529 -13.25 7.37 -16.47
C LEU A 529 -11.77 7.49 -16.13
N LEU A 530 -11.45 7.98 -14.93
CA LEU A 530 -10.06 8.14 -14.48
C LEU A 530 -9.34 6.78 -14.34
N LEU A 531 -10.06 5.74 -13.94
CA LEU A 531 -9.55 4.38 -13.84
C LEU A 531 -9.48 3.64 -15.20
N GLY A 532 -9.94 4.26 -16.29
CA GLY A 532 -9.86 3.66 -17.63
C GLY A 532 -10.96 2.66 -17.95
N PHE A 533 -12.02 2.58 -17.15
CA PHE A 533 -13.17 1.69 -17.39
C PHE A 533 -14.09 2.18 -18.50
N GLY A 534 -13.86 3.35 -19.11
CA GLY A 534 -14.61 3.80 -20.29
C GLY A 534 -13.85 4.81 -21.16
N PRO A 535 -14.06 4.79 -22.49
CA PRO A 535 -13.46 5.76 -23.40
C PRO A 535 -14.08 7.15 -23.25
N PHE A 536 -13.23 8.17 -23.05
CA PHE A 536 -13.66 9.55 -22.78
C PHE A 536 -14.61 10.11 -23.84
N ARG A 537 -14.41 9.78 -25.12
CA ARG A 537 -15.26 10.26 -26.24
C ARG A 537 -16.71 9.78 -26.13
N LEU A 538 -16.93 8.55 -25.68
CA LEU A 538 -18.27 8.00 -25.51
C LEU A 538 -18.93 8.56 -24.25
N ALA A 539 -18.17 8.76 -23.18
CA ALA A 539 -18.74 9.24 -21.91
C ALA A 539 -19.18 10.71 -21.91
N GLN A 540 -18.78 11.53 -22.89
CA GLN A 540 -19.05 12.98 -22.89
C GLN A 540 -20.53 13.31 -22.69
N ARG A 541 -21.44 12.65 -23.42
CA ARG A 541 -22.89 12.92 -23.30
C ARG A 541 -23.42 12.56 -21.91
N GLY A 542 -23.03 11.39 -21.40
CA GLY A 542 -23.43 10.92 -20.07
C GLY A 542 -22.87 11.76 -18.92
N LEU A 543 -21.64 12.25 -19.08
CA LEU A 543 -21.02 13.16 -18.11
C LEU A 543 -21.70 14.53 -18.12
N LEU A 544 -22.03 15.05 -19.31
CA LEU A 544 -22.76 16.31 -19.45
C LEU A 544 -24.16 16.23 -18.84
N THR A 545 -24.89 15.12 -19.02
CA THR A 545 -26.20 14.93 -18.39
C THR A 545 -26.10 14.84 -16.87
N ALA A 546 -25.13 14.09 -16.33
CA ALA A 546 -24.89 14.03 -14.88
C ALA A 546 -24.50 15.40 -14.30
N LEU A 547 -23.63 16.15 -15.00
CA LEU A 547 -23.23 17.50 -14.61
C LEU A 547 -24.43 18.46 -14.61
N ALA A 548 -25.28 18.38 -15.63
CA ALA A 548 -26.49 19.20 -15.74
C ALA A 548 -27.47 18.90 -14.58
N LEU A 549 -27.69 17.63 -14.25
CA LEU A 549 -28.54 17.23 -13.12
C LEU A 549 -28.01 17.75 -11.79
N VAL A 550 -26.69 17.63 -11.55
CA VAL A 550 -26.05 18.22 -10.36
C VAL A 550 -26.18 19.74 -10.36
N GLY A 551 -26.00 20.40 -11.51
CA GLY A 551 -26.18 21.84 -11.66
C GLY A 551 -27.60 22.31 -11.29
N VAL A 552 -28.62 21.60 -11.77
CA VAL A 552 -30.03 21.88 -11.45
C VAL A 552 -30.30 21.75 -9.95
N VAL A 553 -29.83 20.65 -9.32
CA VAL A 553 -30.05 20.41 -7.90
C VAL A 553 -29.20 21.33 -7.02
N SER A 554 -28.07 21.83 -7.49
CA SER A 554 -27.21 22.77 -6.76
C SER A 554 -27.87 24.13 -6.51
N VAL A 555 -28.84 24.54 -7.34
CA VAL A 555 -29.56 25.82 -7.20
C VAL A 555 -30.33 25.91 -5.87
N PRO A 556 -31.29 25.02 -5.56
CA PRO A 556 -32.00 25.07 -4.28
C PRO A 556 -31.09 24.79 -3.08
N LEU A 557 -30.03 23.97 -3.23
CA LEU A 557 -29.06 23.73 -2.16
C LEU A 557 -28.25 24.98 -1.81
N SER A 558 -27.93 25.81 -2.80
CA SER A 558 -27.25 27.08 -2.58
C SER A 558 -28.10 28.00 -1.71
N VAL A 559 -29.41 28.01 -1.92
CA VAL A 559 -30.36 28.76 -1.06
C VAL A 559 -30.42 28.17 0.35
N GLY A 560 -30.43 26.84 0.49
CA GLY A 560 -30.34 26.18 1.81
C GLY A 560 -29.05 26.52 2.55
N PHE A 561 -27.92 26.52 1.83
CA PHE A 561 -26.61 26.84 2.37
C PHE A 561 -26.51 28.30 2.83
N THR A 562 -27.00 29.27 2.04
CA THR A 562 -26.98 30.68 2.45
C THR A 562 -27.87 30.92 3.67
N ARG A 563 -29.04 30.27 3.75
CA ARG A 563 -29.89 30.30 4.96
C ARG A 563 -29.17 29.73 6.17
N MET A 564 -28.50 28.58 6.03
CA MET A 564 -27.73 27.98 7.13
C MET A 564 -26.59 28.88 7.61
N VAL A 565 -25.89 29.54 6.69
CA VAL A 565 -24.81 30.50 7.01
C VAL A 565 -25.39 31.72 7.73
N GLU A 566 -26.52 32.26 7.25
CA GLU A 566 -27.20 33.39 7.88
C GLU A 566 -27.70 33.05 9.29
N GLN A 567 -28.34 31.88 9.47
CA GLN A 567 -28.80 31.40 10.77
C GLN A 567 -27.65 31.26 11.77
N ASN A 568 -26.53 30.66 11.35
CA ASN A 568 -25.33 30.56 12.19
C ASN A 568 -24.70 31.92 12.49
N ALA A 569 -24.73 32.86 11.54
CA ALA A 569 -24.23 34.21 11.76
C ALA A 569 -25.08 34.95 12.82
N ILE A 570 -26.41 34.81 12.77
CA ILE A 570 -27.33 35.37 13.78
C ILE A 570 -27.05 34.79 15.16
N VAL A 571 -26.94 33.45 15.27
CA VAL A 571 -26.62 32.79 16.54
C VAL A 571 -25.28 33.30 17.09
N ARG A 572 -24.22 33.31 16.28
CA ARG A 572 -22.91 33.83 16.69
C ARG A 572 -22.91 35.32 17.03
N ALA A 573 -23.76 36.12 16.40
CA ALA A 573 -23.88 37.54 16.69
C ALA A 573 -24.56 37.82 18.04
N LEU A 574 -25.34 36.87 18.55
CA LEU A 574 -26.05 36.96 19.83
C LEU A 574 -25.31 36.24 20.96
N GLU A 575 -24.65 35.12 20.66
CA GLU A 575 -23.94 34.28 21.63
C GLU A 575 -22.84 35.06 22.36
N GLY A 576 -22.92 35.13 23.69
CA GLY A 576 -21.92 35.75 24.56
C GLY A 576 -21.93 37.29 24.57
N GLN A 577 -22.91 37.93 23.95
CA GLN A 577 -23.09 39.39 24.02
C GLN A 577 -23.78 39.79 25.33
N GLU A 578 -23.37 40.93 25.87
CA GLU A 578 -24.10 41.60 26.95
C GLU A 578 -25.03 42.66 26.34
N ILE A 579 -26.33 42.50 26.54
CA ILE A 579 -27.36 43.39 26.03
C ILE A 579 -28.25 43.81 27.20
N ALA A 580 -28.34 45.12 27.44
CA ALA A 580 -29.13 45.69 28.55
C ALA A 580 -28.77 45.13 29.94
N GLY A 581 -27.48 44.81 30.18
CA GLY A 581 -26.99 44.25 31.45
C GLY A 581 -27.25 42.74 31.61
N VAL A 582 -27.67 42.06 30.53
CA VAL A 582 -27.97 40.63 30.50
C VAL A 582 -27.04 39.96 29.51
N ILE A 583 -26.37 38.87 29.92
CA ILE A 583 -25.51 38.08 29.05
C ILE A 583 -26.37 37.05 28.32
N LEU A 584 -26.29 37.03 26.99
CA LEU A 584 -26.98 36.07 26.15
C LEU A 584 -26.12 34.80 26.01
N ARG A 585 -26.69 33.63 26.29
CA ARG A 585 -26.06 32.32 26.05
C ARG A 585 -27.03 31.35 25.41
N GLU A 586 -26.47 30.36 24.74
CA GLU A 586 -27.20 29.27 24.09
C GLU A 586 -28.31 29.79 23.17
N ALA A 587 -27.95 30.73 22.29
CA ALA A 587 -28.88 31.24 21.30
C ALA A 587 -29.15 30.14 20.26
N ALA A 588 -30.41 29.76 20.11
CA ALA A 588 -30.86 28.80 19.11
C ALA A 588 -32.03 29.39 18.32
N LEU A 589 -32.10 29.07 17.03
CA LEU A 589 -33.25 29.40 16.19
C LEU A 589 -34.24 28.23 16.23
N LEU A 590 -35.48 28.52 16.62
CA LEU A 590 -36.55 27.54 16.59
C LEU A 590 -37.22 27.51 15.20
N PRO A 591 -37.78 26.37 14.77
CA PRO A 591 -38.52 26.27 13.52
C PRO A 591 -39.76 27.18 13.52
N GLY A 592 -39.99 27.96 12.45
CA GLY A 592 -41.19 28.79 12.28
C GLY A 592 -41.09 29.80 11.12
N ASP A 593 -42.22 30.41 10.73
CA ASP A 593 -42.30 31.43 9.67
C ASP A 593 -41.67 32.78 10.05
N ARG A 594 -41.52 33.03 11.36
CA ARG A 594 -40.87 34.22 11.92
C ARG A 594 -39.56 33.81 12.55
N LEU A 595 -38.64 34.78 12.69
CA LEU A 595 -37.38 34.57 13.40
C LEU A 595 -37.69 34.29 14.87
N HIS A 596 -37.82 33.01 15.24
CA HIS A 596 -38.03 32.55 16.61
C HIS A 596 -36.68 32.23 17.23
N LEU A 597 -36.29 32.99 18.25
CA LEU A 597 -35.06 32.77 18.99
C LEU A 597 -35.38 32.17 20.36
N SER A 598 -34.75 31.05 20.69
CA SER A 598 -34.62 30.56 22.06
C SER A 598 -33.27 31.02 22.60
N ILE A 599 -33.25 31.77 23.70
CA ILE A 599 -32.01 32.29 24.29
C ILE A 599 -32.05 32.14 25.81
N ARG A 600 -30.93 31.74 26.42
CA ARG A 600 -30.74 31.86 27.88
C ARG A 600 -30.24 33.25 28.23
N LEU A 601 -31.01 33.92 29.09
CA LEU A 601 -30.73 35.24 29.61
C LEU A 601 -30.07 35.09 30.98
N LEU A 602 -28.78 35.44 31.08
CA LEU A 602 -28.01 35.39 32.32
C LEU A 602 -27.95 36.78 32.94
N SER A 603 -28.43 36.90 34.17
CA SER A 603 -28.51 38.16 34.88
C SER A 603 -28.15 37.98 36.36
N PRO A 604 -27.48 38.95 37.01
CA PRO A 604 -27.25 38.92 38.45
C PRO A 604 -28.53 39.15 39.27
N THR A 605 -29.59 39.67 38.63
CA THR A 605 -30.89 39.95 39.26
C THR A 605 -32.02 39.23 38.53
N THR A 606 -33.14 39.01 39.21
CA THR A 606 -34.38 38.51 38.58
C THR A 606 -34.84 39.48 37.50
N LEU A 607 -35.13 38.98 36.30
CA LEU A 607 -35.62 39.77 35.17
C LEU A 607 -37.16 39.80 35.18
N ASP A 608 -37.74 40.98 35.02
CA ASP A 608 -39.18 41.16 34.84
C ASP A 608 -39.57 41.16 33.34
N ARG A 609 -40.87 41.27 33.05
CA ARG A 609 -41.37 41.30 31.66
C ARG A 609 -40.88 42.52 30.87
N ALA A 610 -40.68 43.66 31.54
CA ALA A 610 -40.19 44.87 30.89
C ALA A 610 -38.72 44.74 30.52
N ASP A 611 -37.91 44.06 31.34
CA ASP A 611 -36.52 43.73 31.07
C ASP A 611 -36.38 42.81 29.85
N VAL A 612 -37.20 41.75 29.77
CA VAL A 612 -37.21 40.83 28.63
C VAL A 612 -37.62 41.55 27.34
N GLU A 613 -38.60 42.45 27.38
CA GLU A 613 -38.97 43.27 26.22
C GLU A 613 -37.87 44.29 25.84
N ARG A 614 -37.11 44.83 26.80
CA ARG A 614 -35.94 45.67 26.50
C ARG A 614 -34.86 44.87 25.77
N VAL A 615 -34.54 43.67 26.25
CA VAL A 615 -33.58 42.76 25.59
C VAL A 615 -34.07 42.41 24.18
N LYS A 616 -35.35 42.06 24.02
CA LYS A 616 -35.95 41.77 22.71
C LYS A 616 -35.83 42.94 21.74
N ARG A 617 -36.17 44.17 22.14
CA ARG A 617 -36.04 45.36 21.28
C ARG A 617 -34.59 45.64 20.89
N ALA A 618 -33.65 45.41 21.81
CA ALA A 618 -32.23 45.57 21.51
C ALA A 618 -31.73 44.51 20.51
N ILE A 619 -32.21 43.27 20.60
CA ILE A 619 -31.97 42.22 19.61
C ILE A 619 -32.58 42.60 18.25
N GLU A 620 -33.83 43.07 18.22
CA GLU A 620 -34.51 43.54 17.00
C GLU A 620 -33.75 44.68 16.33
N SER A 621 -33.29 45.67 17.10
CA SER A 621 -32.49 46.79 16.59
C SER A 621 -31.17 46.33 15.98
N ARG A 622 -30.56 45.27 16.50
CA ARG A 622 -29.27 44.77 16.02
C ARG A 622 -29.41 43.87 14.78
N LEU A 623 -30.48 43.09 14.73
CA LEU A 623 -30.78 42.22 13.58
C LEU A 623 -31.48 42.96 12.44
N GLY A 624 -32.11 44.11 12.73
CA GLY A 624 -32.84 44.92 11.77
C GLY A 624 -34.17 44.30 11.32
N ARG A 625 -34.72 43.35 12.09
CA ARG A 625 -35.94 42.59 11.77
C ARG A 625 -36.72 42.26 13.04
N PRO A 626 -38.05 42.08 12.97
CA PRO A 626 -38.85 41.66 14.12
C PRO A 626 -38.53 40.23 14.53
N VAL A 627 -38.55 39.96 15.83
CA VAL A 627 -38.14 38.66 16.39
C VAL A 627 -39.13 38.20 17.45
N THR A 628 -39.47 36.91 17.45
CA THR A 628 -40.15 36.31 18.61
C THR A 628 -39.07 35.71 19.51
N LEU A 629 -39.09 36.08 20.79
CA LEU A 629 -38.10 35.65 21.76
C LEU A 629 -38.74 34.68 22.75
N GLU A 630 -38.23 33.46 22.81
CA GLU A 630 -38.42 32.51 23.90
C GLU A 630 -37.20 32.61 24.83
N ALA A 631 -37.40 33.20 26.01
CA ALA A 631 -36.32 33.48 26.94
C ALA A 631 -36.36 32.52 28.14
N THR A 632 -35.24 31.84 28.41
CA THR A 632 -35.03 31.12 29.67
C THR A 632 -34.17 31.98 30.58
N ILE A 633 -34.71 32.43 31.71
CA ILE A 633 -34.00 33.31 32.64
C ILE A 633 -33.17 32.46 33.62
N VAL A 634 -31.87 32.75 33.71
CA VAL A 634 -30.94 32.12 34.64
C VAL A 634 -30.30 33.22 35.49
N VAL A 635 -30.56 33.19 36.80
CA VAL A 635 -29.95 34.14 37.74
C VAL A 635 -28.59 33.60 38.17
N ILE A 636 -27.51 34.35 37.94
CA ILE A 636 -26.17 34.03 38.44
C ILE A 636 -25.98 34.76 39.77
N LEU A 637 -25.83 34.01 40.85
CA LEU A 637 -25.59 34.53 42.21
C LEU A 637 -24.09 34.69 42.51
#